data_AF-A7T616-F1
#
_entry.id   AF-A7T616-F1
#
_cell.length_a   1.000
_cell.length_b   1.000
_cell.length_c   1.000
_cell.angle_alpha   90.00
_cell.angle_beta   90.00
_cell.angle_gamma   90.00
#
_symmetry.space_group_name_H-M   'P 1'
#
loop_
_entity.id
_entity.type
_entity.pdbx_description
1 polymer ?
#
loop_
_entity_poly.entity_id
_entity_poly.type
_entity_poly.pdbx_seq_one_letter_code
_entity_poly.pdbx_strand_id
1 'polypeptide(L)'
;MAPEVIAMKPILRFLQLLCENHNRDLQNYIRRQDNNKANYNLVHETLQFLDCICGSTSGGLGLLGLYINENNVELINQCLESLTEYCQGPCHDNQDAIARHESNGIDIIIALVLNDINPLGKQRMDLVLELKNTASKTLLAVMESRHDSENAERILYNMTPKQLVDVCKQAYQQDDIVEEDDSEVSARDVGHNIYLLATQLSQHNKELASLLKLTHTEFEMEQIHGDSALEYYAKNTAQIEIVRQDRTMEQIVFPVPQICEFLTDESKINVYATCERDDQNSKVSDFFHRTEDLFQEMQWQKKLREHRLLFGLSSRLSLWEQISINFAVLINLLVGFFYPFSDGPGDLDPRLSILVWLAMLVSFAIIITFPRPSGIRTFVGSTILRLIFSLGLEPTLRILGLANVINKAISVVSFVGNRGTFQYGVRRILTDKELILHLTYFGFGVLGLTVHTFFYSVLLLDVIFREDTLLNVIRSVTRNGRSIILTGILALIIVYMFSIVGFLFLKDDFLIETDPPPALPSIGSPRGGVCASSGGEGGESVKERACDTLIMCIVTTLNQGLRNGGGIGDVLRRRSSKEKMFAGRVVYDLMFFFIVIIIVLNLIFGVIIDTFADLRSEKQNKEEVLKNTCFICGLDRSAFDNKSVSFDEHIKSQHNMWHYLYYIVLLRVKDPTEFTGPESYVSHMTKDKNLDWFPRMQAMSLAIDEGGNEQNEMRNLQDKLENTTKLVQTLSQQLSDLKEQMTEQRKQKQRMGLLGPQHGLAAPPPNNFKL
;
A
#
# COMPACT_ATOMS: atom_id res chain seq x y z
N MET A 1 -14.98 -51.50 11.40
CA MET A 1 -14.25 -51.65 10.13
C MET A 1 -13.34 -52.88 10.20
N ALA A 2 -13.08 -53.53 9.07
CA ALA A 2 -12.12 -54.63 9.01
C ALA A 2 -10.70 -54.13 9.36
N PRO A 3 -9.84 -54.95 9.98
CA PRO A 3 -8.50 -54.52 10.41
C PRO A 3 -7.62 -54.00 9.27
N GLU A 4 -7.82 -54.50 8.05
CA GLU A 4 -7.14 -54.05 6.84
C GLU A 4 -7.45 -52.58 6.52
N VAL A 5 -8.70 -52.15 6.72
CA VAL A 5 -9.15 -50.77 6.46
C VAL A 5 -8.59 -49.82 7.53
N ILE A 6 -8.50 -50.28 8.78
CA ILE A 6 -7.92 -49.48 9.88
C ILE A 6 -6.42 -49.24 9.65
N ALA A 7 -5.71 -50.22 9.09
CA ALA A 7 -4.28 -50.10 8.78
C ALA A 7 -3.99 -49.08 7.66
N MET A 8 -4.96 -48.74 6.81
CA MET A 8 -4.75 -47.79 5.71
C MET A 8 -4.55 -46.36 6.20
N LYS A 9 -5.22 -45.93 7.28
CA LYS A 9 -5.09 -44.56 7.81
C LYS A 9 -3.62 -44.18 8.12
N PRO A 10 -2.87 -44.95 8.93
CA PRO A 10 -1.46 -44.63 9.21
C PRO A 10 -0.54 -44.81 7.99
N ILE A 11 -0.86 -45.71 7.04
CA ILE A 11 -0.08 -45.86 5.80
C ILE A 11 -0.20 -44.59 4.94
N LEU A 12 -1.43 -44.11 4.73
CA LEU A 12 -1.68 -42.88 3.99
C LEU A 12 -1.04 -41.68 4.68
N ARG A 13 -1.19 -41.57 6.01
CA ARG A 13 -0.53 -40.51 6.78
C ARG A 13 0.99 -40.56 6.64
N PHE A 14 1.60 -41.75 6.65
CA PHE A 14 3.04 -41.88 6.43
C PHE A 14 3.44 -41.39 5.03
N LEU A 15 2.70 -41.76 3.98
CA LEU A 15 2.99 -41.32 2.61
C LEU A 15 2.78 -39.81 2.43
N GLN A 16 1.75 -39.24 3.07
CA GLN A 16 1.53 -37.79 3.13
C GLN A 16 2.76 -37.08 3.72
N LEU A 17 3.21 -37.51 4.90
CA LEU A 17 4.36 -36.91 5.61
C LEU A 17 5.68 -37.02 4.83
N LEU A 18 5.83 -38.01 3.95
CA LEU A 18 6.99 -38.10 3.05
C LEU A 18 6.99 -37.01 1.98
N CYS A 19 5.82 -36.55 1.56
CA CYS A 19 5.65 -35.55 0.51
C CYS A 19 5.52 -34.12 1.03
N GLU A 20 5.31 -33.92 2.33
CA GLU A 20 5.27 -32.61 2.99
C GLU A 20 6.51 -31.75 2.64
N ASN A 21 6.34 -30.43 2.68
CA ASN A 21 7.33 -29.44 2.23
C ASN A 21 7.68 -29.55 0.73
N HIS A 22 6.76 -30.08 -0.09
CA HIS A 22 6.89 -30.13 -1.55
C HIS A 22 8.13 -30.91 -2.00
N ASN A 23 8.37 -32.08 -1.40
CA ASN A 23 9.51 -32.91 -1.74
C ASN A 23 9.32 -33.57 -3.12
N ARG A 24 9.72 -32.86 -4.17
CA ARG A 24 9.54 -33.27 -5.57
C ARG A 24 10.17 -34.63 -5.89
N ASP A 25 11.27 -34.99 -5.24
CA ASP A 25 11.92 -36.29 -5.45
C ASP A 25 11.06 -37.43 -4.91
N LEU A 26 10.55 -37.30 -3.68
CA LEU A 26 9.68 -38.31 -3.07
C LEU A 26 8.30 -38.36 -3.73
N GLN A 27 7.73 -37.22 -4.10
CA GLN A 27 6.48 -37.15 -4.88
C GLN A 27 6.60 -37.92 -6.19
N ASN A 28 7.70 -37.73 -6.94
CA ASN A 28 7.94 -38.48 -8.17
C ASN A 28 8.24 -39.95 -7.89
N TYR A 29 8.96 -40.26 -6.82
CA TYR A 29 9.28 -41.63 -6.45
C TYR A 29 8.04 -42.44 -6.08
N ILE A 30 7.02 -41.85 -5.44
CA ILE A 30 5.75 -42.52 -5.12
C ILE A 30 4.96 -42.89 -6.40
N ARG A 31 5.10 -42.09 -7.46
CA ARG A 31 4.50 -42.39 -8.78
C ARG A 31 5.34 -43.36 -9.60
N ARG A 32 6.67 -43.19 -9.63
CA ARG A 32 7.56 -43.91 -10.55
C ARG A 32 8.92 -44.23 -9.91
N GLN A 33 9.24 -45.52 -9.79
CA GLN A 33 10.51 -46.00 -9.22
C GLN A 33 11.48 -46.49 -10.31
N ASP A 34 12.15 -45.56 -11.01
CA ASP A 34 12.96 -45.84 -12.21
C ASP A 34 14.13 -46.82 -11.99
N ASN A 35 14.66 -46.90 -10.77
CA ASN A 35 15.78 -47.79 -10.43
C ASN A 35 15.33 -49.22 -10.07
N ASN A 36 14.04 -49.52 -10.18
CA ASN A 36 13.49 -50.83 -9.84
C ASN A 36 12.95 -51.57 -11.07
N LYS A 37 12.93 -52.91 -11.02
CA LYS A 37 12.43 -53.74 -12.14
C LYS A 37 10.91 -53.63 -12.32
N ALA A 38 10.20 -53.39 -11.22
CA ALA A 38 8.76 -53.20 -11.19
C ALA A 38 8.45 -51.77 -10.72
N ASN A 39 7.39 -51.21 -11.29
CA ASN A 39 6.90 -49.88 -10.99
C ASN A 39 5.51 -49.99 -10.37
N TYR A 40 5.31 -49.32 -9.24
CA TYR A 40 4.04 -49.24 -8.53
C TYR A 40 3.64 -47.78 -8.42
N ASN A 41 2.59 -47.40 -9.14
CA ASN A 41 2.08 -46.04 -9.10
C ASN A 41 1.11 -45.89 -7.92
N LEU A 42 1.66 -45.53 -6.76
CA LEU A 42 0.88 -45.41 -5.53
C LEU A 42 -0.12 -44.24 -5.57
N VAL A 43 0.09 -43.25 -6.45
CA VAL A 43 -0.88 -42.15 -6.67
C VAL A 43 -2.17 -42.72 -7.27
N HIS A 44 -2.06 -43.54 -8.31
CA HIS A 44 -3.21 -44.21 -8.91
C HIS A 44 -3.88 -45.18 -7.94
N GLU A 45 -3.12 -45.98 -7.19
CA GLU A 45 -3.67 -46.91 -6.19
C GLU A 45 -4.44 -46.16 -5.09
N THR A 46 -3.93 -45.01 -4.62
CA THR A 46 -4.61 -44.16 -3.64
C THR A 46 -5.92 -43.61 -4.21
N LEU A 47 -5.93 -43.21 -5.48
CA LEU A 47 -7.13 -42.71 -6.15
C LEU A 47 -8.18 -43.81 -6.37
N GLN A 48 -7.75 -45.02 -6.75
CA GLN A 48 -8.63 -46.20 -6.83
C GLN A 48 -9.18 -46.60 -5.47
N PHE A 49 -8.39 -46.46 -4.41
CA PHE A 49 -8.84 -46.70 -3.05
C PHE A 49 -9.93 -45.71 -2.62
N LEU A 50 -9.78 -44.42 -2.92
CA LEU A 50 -10.82 -43.41 -2.74
C LEU A 50 -12.10 -43.80 -3.50
N ASP A 51 -11.94 -44.21 -4.74
CA ASP A 51 -13.02 -44.65 -5.62
C ASP A 51 -13.82 -45.84 -5.06
N CYS A 52 -13.11 -46.85 -4.55
CA CYS A 52 -13.70 -48.01 -3.92
C CYS A 52 -14.46 -47.66 -2.62
N ILE A 53 -13.93 -46.74 -1.80
CA ILE A 53 -14.57 -46.34 -0.53
C ILE A 53 -15.84 -45.51 -0.79
N CYS A 54 -15.83 -44.66 -1.82
CA CYS A 54 -16.95 -43.78 -2.16
C CYS A 54 -18.05 -44.46 -3.01
N GLY A 55 -17.82 -45.67 -3.52
CA GLY A 55 -18.87 -46.54 -4.06
C GLY A 55 -19.28 -46.29 -5.52
N SER A 56 -18.35 -45.83 -6.38
CA SER A 56 -18.62 -45.46 -7.78
C SER A 56 -19.12 -46.61 -8.67
N THR A 57 -18.80 -47.87 -8.34
CA THR A 57 -19.19 -49.08 -9.07
C THR A 57 -20.70 -49.34 -9.12
N SER A 58 -21.49 -48.53 -8.39
CA SER A 58 -22.93 -48.73 -8.18
C SER A 58 -23.85 -47.92 -9.13
N GLY A 59 -23.30 -47.25 -10.14
CA GLY A 59 -24.08 -46.74 -11.29
C GLY A 59 -24.71 -45.33 -11.14
N GLY A 60 -24.31 -44.54 -10.15
CA GLY A 60 -24.68 -43.11 -10.10
C GLY A 60 -23.95 -42.30 -9.02
N LEU A 61 -23.36 -41.16 -9.41
CA LEU A 61 -22.68 -40.21 -8.51
C LEU A 61 -23.59 -39.61 -7.42
N GLY A 62 -24.91 -39.81 -7.48
CA GLY A 62 -25.89 -39.29 -6.51
C GLY A 62 -26.07 -40.13 -5.23
N LEU A 63 -25.33 -41.22 -5.05
CA LEU A 63 -25.46 -42.13 -3.89
C LEU A 63 -24.30 -42.02 -2.88
N LEU A 64 -23.42 -41.04 -3.02
CA LEU A 64 -22.26 -40.81 -2.14
C LEU A 64 -22.64 -40.79 -0.65
N GLY A 65 -23.77 -40.15 -0.31
CA GLY A 65 -24.25 -40.04 1.06
C GLY A 65 -24.65 -41.37 1.73
N LEU A 66 -24.83 -42.46 0.96
CA LEU A 66 -25.09 -43.80 1.51
C LEU A 66 -23.81 -44.54 1.90
N TYR A 67 -22.70 -44.26 1.21
CA TYR A 67 -21.41 -44.91 1.46
C TYR A 67 -20.58 -44.15 2.48
N ILE A 68 -20.68 -42.82 2.50
CA ILE A 68 -19.98 -41.94 3.43
C ILE A 68 -20.78 -41.85 4.74
N ASN A 69 -20.16 -42.23 5.84
CA ASN A 69 -20.74 -42.23 7.18
C ASN A 69 -19.70 -41.80 8.23
N GLU A 70 -20.14 -41.61 9.47
CA GLU A 70 -19.28 -41.14 10.57
C GLU A 70 -18.04 -42.02 10.80
N ASN A 71 -18.09 -43.31 10.46
CA ASN A 71 -16.96 -44.20 10.71
C ASN A 71 -15.87 -44.06 9.64
N ASN A 72 -16.20 -43.81 8.38
CA ASN A 72 -15.21 -43.82 7.29
C ASN A 72 -14.79 -42.43 6.80
N VAL A 73 -15.50 -41.37 7.17
CA VAL A 73 -15.22 -40.00 6.70
C VAL A 73 -13.79 -39.55 7.00
N GLU A 74 -13.24 -39.86 8.18
CA GLU A 74 -11.85 -39.53 8.52
C GLU A 74 -10.82 -40.21 7.60
N LEU A 75 -11.09 -41.44 7.16
CA LEU A 75 -10.20 -42.17 6.26
C LEU A 75 -10.25 -41.58 4.84
N ILE A 76 -11.44 -41.17 4.40
CA ILE A 76 -11.62 -40.46 3.13
C ILE A 76 -10.87 -39.12 3.19
N ASN A 77 -11.00 -38.38 4.28
CA ASN A 77 -10.30 -37.12 4.47
C ASN A 77 -8.78 -37.29 4.41
N GLN A 78 -8.24 -38.26 5.14
CA GLN A 78 -6.82 -38.63 5.11
C GLN A 78 -6.33 -39.03 3.69
N CYS A 79 -7.18 -39.67 2.90
CA CYS A 79 -6.88 -40.02 1.51
C CYS A 79 -6.76 -38.77 0.63
N LEU A 80 -7.71 -37.84 0.75
CA LEU A 80 -7.69 -36.55 0.03
C LEU A 80 -6.48 -35.70 0.42
N GLU A 81 -6.15 -35.61 1.71
CA GLU A 81 -4.94 -34.93 2.17
C GLU A 81 -3.67 -35.51 1.55
N SER A 82 -3.57 -36.84 1.51
CA SER A 82 -2.42 -37.52 0.89
C SER A 82 -2.32 -37.21 -0.61
N LEU A 83 -3.44 -37.26 -1.33
CA LEU A 83 -3.50 -36.89 -2.76
C LEU A 83 -3.11 -35.43 -2.99
N THR A 84 -3.50 -34.54 -2.08
CA THR A 84 -3.12 -33.13 -2.12
C THR A 84 -1.60 -32.98 -2.01
N GLU A 85 -0.98 -33.58 -1.00
CA GLU A 85 0.48 -33.54 -0.80
C GLU A 85 1.27 -34.24 -1.92
N TYR A 86 0.68 -35.23 -2.61
CA TYR A 86 1.34 -35.87 -3.75
C TYR A 86 1.53 -34.93 -4.94
N CYS A 87 0.67 -33.92 -5.10
CA CYS A 87 0.66 -33.06 -6.30
C CYS A 87 0.98 -31.57 -6.03
N GLN A 88 0.76 -31.08 -4.81
CA GLN A 88 1.07 -29.71 -4.38
C GLN A 88 2.58 -29.45 -4.43
N GLY A 89 3.01 -28.24 -4.84
CA GLY A 89 4.44 -27.88 -4.84
C GLY A 89 5.16 -27.84 -6.20
N PRO A 90 4.53 -27.25 -7.22
CA PRO A 90 3.75 -28.01 -8.21
C PRO A 90 4.47 -29.25 -8.75
N CYS A 91 3.78 -30.39 -8.75
CA CYS A 91 4.21 -31.61 -9.43
C CYS A 91 3.24 -31.93 -10.58
N HIS A 92 3.40 -31.27 -11.73
CA HIS A 92 2.54 -31.43 -12.92
C HIS A 92 2.30 -32.89 -13.32
N ASP A 93 3.35 -33.65 -13.17
CA ASP A 93 3.45 -35.07 -13.38
C ASP A 93 2.47 -35.91 -12.54
N ASN A 94 2.27 -35.54 -11.26
CA ASN A 94 1.31 -36.17 -10.38
C ASN A 94 -0.08 -35.53 -10.51
N GLN A 95 -0.18 -34.24 -10.84
CA GLN A 95 -1.44 -33.56 -11.16
C GLN A 95 -2.14 -34.27 -12.34
N ASP A 96 -1.39 -34.57 -13.41
CA ASP A 96 -1.90 -35.26 -14.59
C ASP A 96 -2.29 -36.71 -14.30
N ALA A 97 -1.53 -37.39 -13.45
CA ALA A 97 -1.84 -38.74 -12.99
C ALA A 97 -3.18 -38.80 -12.26
N ILE A 98 -3.51 -37.78 -11.45
CA ILE A 98 -4.79 -37.68 -10.75
C ILE A 98 -5.92 -37.31 -11.73
N ALA A 99 -5.70 -36.33 -12.61
CA ALA A 99 -6.72 -35.81 -13.50
C ALA A 99 -7.14 -36.79 -14.62
N ARG A 100 -6.20 -37.59 -15.15
CA ARG A 100 -6.41 -38.44 -16.34
C ARG A 100 -6.62 -39.91 -16.05
N HIS A 101 -6.71 -40.30 -14.78
CA HIS A 101 -6.83 -41.70 -14.41
C HIS A 101 -8.11 -42.36 -14.95
N GLU A 102 -8.01 -43.60 -15.41
CA GLU A 102 -9.11 -44.36 -16.02
C GLU A 102 -10.28 -44.63 -15.06
N SER A 103 -10.03 -44.65 -13.75
CA SER A 103 -11.07 -44.86 -12.73
C SER A 103 -11.99 -43.66 -12.53
N ASN A 104 -11.80 -42.55 -13.26
CA ASN A 104 -12.57 -41.32 -13.07
C ASN A 104 -12.53 -40.80 -11.61
N GLY A 105 -11.45 -41.07 -10.86
CA GLY A 105 -11.38 -40.72 -9.45
C GLY A 105 -11.49 -39.21 -9.16
N ILE A 106 -11.14 -38.34 -10.11
CA ILE A 106 -11.38 -36.90 -10.02
C ILE A 106 -12.88 -36.56 -9.97
N ASP A 107 -13.73 -37.36 -10.59
CA ASP A 107 -15.19 -37.14 -10.62
C ASP A 107 -15.80 -37.33 -9.24
N ILE A 108 -15.19 -38.18 -8.39
CA ILE A 108 -15.58 -38.32 -6.99
C ILE A 108 -15.22 -37.08 -6.21
N ILE A 109 -14.01 -36.55 -6.40
CA ILE A 109 -13.57 -35.33 -5.71
C ILE A 109 -14.51 -34.17 -6.08
N ILE A 110 -14.86 -34.04 -7.37
CA ILE A 110 -15.86 -33.07 -7.85
C ILE A 110 -17.22 -33.29 -7.17
N ALA A 111 -17.68 -34.53 -7.09
CA ALA A 111 -18.98 -34.85 -6.50
C ALA A 111 -19.02 -34.64 -4.98
N LEU A 112 -17.90 -34.84 -4.26
CA LEU A 112 -17.78 -34.51 -2.84
C LEU A 112 -18.00 -33.02 -2.58
N VAL A 113 -17.50 -32.15 -3.48
CA VAL A 113 -17.70 -30.70 -3.40
C VAL A 113 -19.16 -30.33 -3.74
N LEU A 114 -19.68 -30.84 -4.86
CA LEU A 114 -20.94 -30.37 -5.45
C LEU A 114 -22.21 -30.96 -4.83
N ASN A 115 -22.17 -32.17 -4.29
CA ASN A 115 -23.37 -32.87 -3.85
C ASN A 115 -23.59 -32.76 -2.33
N ASP A 116 -24.83 -32.92 -1.91
CA ASP A 116 -25.18 -33.04 -0.49
C ASP A 116 -24.92 -34.46 0.03
N ILE A 117 -24.18 -34.56 1.13
CA ILE A 117 -23.80 -35.84 1.74
C ILE A 117 -24.82 -36.23 2.80
N ASN A 118 -26.03 -36.61 2.38
CA ASN A 118 -27.11 -37.04 3.29
C ASN A 118 -27.09 -38.56 3.53
N PRO A 119 -27.31 -39.05 4.78
CA PRO A 119 -27.82 -38.32 5.94
C PRO A 119 -26.74 -37.63 6.81
N LEU A 120 -25.45 -37.84 6.55
CA LEU A 120 -24.35 -37.34 7.39
C LEU A 120 -24.43 -35.83 7.62
N GLY A 121 -24.72 -35.03 6.57
CA GLY A 121 -24.85 -33.57 6.68
C GLY A 121 -25.98 -33.09 7.59
N LYS A 122 -26.96 -33.95 7.94
CA LYS A 122 -27.99 -33.61 8.93
C LYS A 122 -27.56 -33.92 10.37
N GLN A 123 -26.59 -34.82 10.54
CA GLN A 123 -26.15 -35.31 11.85
C GLN A 123 -24.84 -34.65 12.29
N ARG A 124 -23.88 -34.58 11.37
CA ARG A 124 -22.50 -34.12 11.56
C ARG A 124 -22.08 -33.27 10.37
N MET A 125 -22.58 -32.04 10.33
CA MET A 125 -22.24 -31.09 9.27
C MET A 125 -20.77 -30.69 9.32
N ASP A 126 -20.18 -30.62 10.51
CA ASP A 126 -18.76 -30.38 10.76
C ASP A 126 -17.85 -31.31 9.93
N LEU A 127 -18.10 -32.62 9.96
CA LEU A 127 -17.33 -33.61 9.19
C LEU A 127 -17.53 -33.47 7.66
N VAL A 128 -18.73 -33.06 7.24
CA VAL A 128 -19.02 -32.81 5.82
C VAL A 128 -18.31 -31.55 5.32
N LEU A 129 -18.28 -30.49 6.13
CA LEU A 129 -17.58 -29.25 5.82
C LEU A 129 -16.07 -29.50 5.73
N GLU A 130 -15.49 -30.24 6.67
CA GLU A 130 -14.08 -30.65 6.61
C GLU A 130 -13.77 -31.43 5.32
N LEU A 131 -14.62 -32.41 4.97
CA LEU A 131 -14.45 -33.19 3.75
C LEU A 131 -14.54 -32.33 2.48
N LYS A 132 -15.51 -31.41 2.41
CA LYS A 132 -15.66 -30.46 1.30
C LYS A 132 -14.47 -29.51 1.21
N ASN A 133 -13.94 -29.06 2.35
CA ASN A 133 -12.76 -28.23 2.43
C ASN A 133 -11.55 -28.95 1.80
N THR A 134 -11.25 -30.16 2.25
CA THR A 134 -10.11 -30.93 1.75
C THR A 134 -10.28 -31.29 0.27
N ALA A 135 -11.47 -31.70 -0.16
CA ALA A 135 -11.75 -31.97 -1.57
C ALA A 135 -11.53 -30.73 -2.46
N SER A 136 -11.96 -29.54 -1.99
CA SER A 136 -11.72 -28.28 -2.71
C SER A 136 -10.22 -27.92 -2.79
N LYS A 137 -9.46 -28.15 -1.71
CA LYS A 137 -7.99 -27.99 -1.67
C LYS A 137 -7.31 -28.94 -2.66
N THR A 138 -7.74 -30.20 -2.74
CA THR A 138 -7.20 -31.16 -3.71
C THR A 138 -7.43 -30.70 -5.16
N LEU A 139 -8.61 -30.18 -5.50
CA LEU A 139 -8.88 -29.66 -6.84
C LEU A 139 -8.03 -28.42 -7.17
N LEU A 140 -7.83 -27.51 -6.20
CA LEU A 140 -6.93 -26.38 -6.34
C LEU A 140 -5.47 -26.83 -6.55
N ALA A 141 -5.01 -27.86 -5.82
CA ALA A 141 -3.66 -28.42 -5.97
C ALA A 141 -3.43 -29.07 -7.34
N VAL A 142 -4.46 -29.72 -7.92
CA VAL A 142 -4.41 -30.28 -9.28
C VAL A 142 -4.26 -29.20 -10.37
N MET A 143 -4.72 -27.98 -10.09
CA MET A 143 -4.62 -26.82 -10.99
C MET A 143 -3.44 -25.90 -10.68
N GLU A 144 -2.66 -26.18 -9.63
CA GLU A 144 -1.62 -25.30 -9.13
C GLU A 144 -0.49 -25.09 -10.15
N SER A 145 -0.18 -23.83 -10.43
CA SER A 145 0.93 -23.38 -11.31
C SER A 145 0.89 -23.96 -12.74
N ARG A 146 -0.30 -24.24 -13.30
CA ARG A 146 -0.45 -24.71 -14.69
C ARG A 146 -0.74 -23.57 -15.67
N HIS A 147 -0.15 -23.65 -16.87
CA HIS A 147 -0.38 -22.69 -17.96
C HIS A 147 -1.29 -23.23 -19.07
N ASP A 148 -1.49 -24.54 -19.11
CA ASP A 148 -2.35 -25.25 -20.04
C ASP A 148 -3.77 -25.40 -19.49
N SER A 149 -4.76 -25.58 -20.37
CA SER A 149 -6.17 -25.70 -19.99
C SER A 149 -6.62 -27.14 -19.70
N GLU A 150 -5.76 -28.15 -19.90
CA GLU A 150 -6.16 -29.55 -19.96
C GLU A 150 -6.82 -30.07 -18.68
N ASN A 151 -6.21 -29.82 -17.51
CA ASN A 151 -6.76 -30.27 -16.23
C ASN A 151 -8.01 -29.45 -15.85
N ALA A 152 -8.05 -28.16 -16.17
CA ALA A 152 -9.21 -27.31 -15.94
C ALA A 152 -10.42 -27.76 -16.79
N GLU A 153 -10.20 -28.10 -18.06
CA GLU A 153 -11.22 -28.65 -18.96
C GLU A 153 -11.75 -30.01 -18.46
N ARG A 154 -10.87 -30.88 -17.95
CA ARG A 154 -11.29 -32.17 -17.38
C ARG A 154 -12.20 -32.01 -16.17
N ILE A 155 -11.92 -31.04 -15.31
CA ILE A 155 -12.76 -30.69 -14.14
C ILE A 155 -14.09 -30.12 -14.61
N LEU A 156 -14.06 -29.14 -15.53
CA LEU A 156 -15.25 -28.48 -16.07
C LEU A 156 -16.18 -29.43 -16.83
N TYR A 157 -15.65 -30.50 -17.43
CA TYR A 157 -16.45 -31.49 -18.14
C TYR A 157 -17.52 -32.14 -17.25
N ASN A 158 -17.20 -32.38 -15.97
CA ASN A 158 -18.09 -33.04 -15.01
C ASN A 158 -18.61 -32.11 -13.91
N MET A 159 -18.31 -30.81 -14.01
CA MET A 159 -18.75 -29.79 -13.06
C MET A 159 -19.71 -28.82 -13.74
N THR A 160 -20.94 -28.72 -13.23
CA THR A 160 -21.91 -27.74 -13.75
C THR A 160 -21.60 -26.35 -13.18
N PRO A 161 -21.31 -25.31 -14.01
CA PRO A 161 -20.95 -23.98 -13.54
C PRO A 161 -21.97 -23.36 -12.57
N LYS A 162 -23.27 -23.53 -12.86
CA LYS A 162 -24.36 -23.04 -12.00
C LYS A 162 -24.37 -23.72 -10.64
N GLN A 163 -24.24 -25.05 -10.61
CA GLN A 163 -24.23 -25.81 -9.37
C GLN A 163 -23.05 -25.41 -8.48
N LEU A 164 -21.87 -25.16 -9.06
CA LEU A 164 -20.71 -24.69 -8.32
C LEU A 164 -20.99 -23.35 -7.61
N VAL A 165 -21.58 -22.40 -8.33
CA VAL A 165 -21.96 -21.09 -7.78
C VAL A 165 -23.04 -21.23 -6.71
N ASP A 166 -24.01 -22.10 -6.92
CA ASP A 166 -25.08 -22.36 -5.94
C ASP A 166 -24.52 -22.96 -4.64
N VAL A 167 -23.56 -23.87 -4.72
CA VAL A 167 -22.89 -24.45 -3.55
C VAL A 167 -22.10 -23.38 -2.77
N CYS A 168 -21.40 -22.46 -3.45
CA CYS A 168 -20.74 -21.33 -2.78
C CYS A 168 -21.74 -20.45 -2.01
N LYS A 169 -22.89 -20.16 -2.63
CA LYS A 169 -23.96 -19.35 -2.02
C LYS A 169 -24.61 -20.06 -0.83
N GLN A 170 -24.83 -21.37 -0.93
CA GLN A 170 -25.37 -22.18 0.16
C GLN A 170 -24.41 -22.22 1.36
N ALA A 171 -23.10 -22.41 1.13
CA ALA A 171 -22.10 -22.40 2.19
C ALA A 171 -22.07 -21.07 2.96
N TYR A 172 -22.25 -19.95 2.26
CA TYR A 172 -22.34 -18.61 2.88
C TYR A 172 -23.55 -18.49 3.81
N GLN A 173 -24.71 -19.01 3.39
CA GLN A 173 -25.97 -18.93 4.15
C GLN A 173 -26.01 -19.90 5.33
N GLN A 174 -25.25 -20.99 5.29
CA GLN A 174 -25.18 -21.98 6.37
C GLN A 174 -24.50 -21.45 7.63
N ASP A 175 -23.52 -20.55 7.48
CA ASP A 175 -22.77 -19.96 8.60
C ASP A 175 -23.65 -19.04 9.48
N ASP A 176 -24.71 -18.46 8.93
CA ASP A 176 -25.66 -17.61 9.71
C ASP A 176 -26.60 -18.45 10.61
N ILE A 177 -26.61 -19.79 10.45
CA ILE A 177 -27.53 -20.72 11.12
C ILE A 177 -26.82 -21.58 12.17
N VAL A 178 -25.52 -21.82 12.01
CA VAL A 178 -24.71 -22.59 12.95
C VAL A 178 -24.19 -21.61 14.02
N GLU A 179 -24.69 -21.72 15.25
CA GLU A 179 -24.07 -21.03 16.41
C GLU A 179 -22.58 -21.40 16.45
N GLU A 180 -21.70 -20.46 16.83
CA GLU A 180 -20.23 -20.64 16.93
C GLU A 180 -19.86 -21.91 17.72
N ASP A 181 -19.89 -23.07 17.06
CA ASP A 181 -19.47 -24.35 17.58
C ASP A 181 -17.96 -24.48 17.34
N ASP A 182 -17.27 -25.19 18.23
CA ASP A 182 -15.81 -25.42 18.27
C ASP A 182 -15.23 -26.16 17.03
N SER A 183 -15.92 -26.17 15.87
CA SER A 183 -15.39 -26.74 14.63
C SER A 183 -14.26 -25.88 14.07
N GLU A 184 -13.10 -26.51 13.79
CA GLU A 184 -11.91 -25.84 13.26
C GLU A 184 -12.12 -25.18 11.88
N VAL A 185 -13.18 -25.54 11.14
CA VAL A 185 -13.46 -25.08 9.77
C VAL A 185 -14.86 -24.47 9.67
N SER A 186 -14.96 -23.16 9.37
CA SER A 186 -16.24 -22.48 9.13
C SER A 186 -16.81 -22.79 7.75
N ALA A 187 -18.14 -22.80 7.63
CA ALA A 187 -18.82 -22.95 6.34
C ALA A 187 -18.46 -21.83 5.34
N ARG A 188 -18.14 -20.62 5.84
CA ARG A 188 -17.66 -19.52 5.00
C ARG A 188 -16.29 -19.80 4.41
N ASP A 189 -15.37 -20.42 5.16
CA ASP A 189 -14.04 -20.76 4.64
C ASP A 189 -14.13 -21.82 3.53
N VAL A 190 -15.00 -22.82 3.72
CA VAL A 190 -15.31 -23.81 2.67
C VAL A 190 -15.88 -23.13 1.44
N GLY A 191 -16.88 -22.27 1.61
CA GLY A 191 -17.49 -21.51 0.52
C GLY A 191 -16.49 -20.62 -0.21
N HIS A 192 -15.54 -20.02 0.52
CA HIS A 192 -14.47 -19.21 -0.06
C HIS A 192 -13.50 -20.07 -0.89
N ASN A 193 -13.10 -21.26 -0.41
CA ASN A 193 -12.24 -22.17 -1.19
C ASN A 193 -12.90 -22.64 -2.49
N ILE A 194 -14.20 -22.92 -2.46
CA ILE A 194 -14.97 -23.26 -3.67
C ILE A 194 -15.06 -22.04 -4.60
N TYR A 195 -15.20 -20.82 -4.06
CA TYR A 195 -15.14 -19.59 -4.85
C TYR A 195 -13.77 -19.36 -5.50
N LEU A 196 -12.66 -19.66 -4.82
CA LEU A 196 -11.31 -19.60 -5.40
C LEU A 196 -11.18 -20.57 -6.58
N LEU A 197 -11.67 -21.81 -6.41
CA LEU A 197 -11.70 -22.81 -7.48
C LEU A 197 -12.53 -22.31 -8.67
N ALA A 198 -13.72 -21.77 -8.41
CA ALA A 198 -14.57 -21.19 -9.45
C ALA A 198 -13.87 -20.05 -10.18
N THR A 199 -13.15 -19.20 -9.45
CA THR A 199 -12.39 -18.06 -10.01
C THR A 199 -11.27 -18.55 -10.93
N GLN A 200 -10.50 -19.56 -10.52
CA GLN A 200 -9.45 -20.14 -11.37
C GLN A 200 -10.04 -20.81 -12.62
N LEU A 201 -11.10 -21.62 -12.47
CA LEU A 201 -11.77 -22.28 -13.58
C LEU A 201 -12.43 -21.28 -14.55
N SER A 202 -12.86 -20.11 -14.08
CA SER A 202 -13.51 -19.09 -14.90
C SER A 202 -12.60 -18.53 -16.00
N GLN A 203 -11.28 -18.62 -15.83
CA GLN A 203 -10.30 -18.22 -16.83
C GLN A 203 -10.42 -19.06 -18.12
N HIS A 204 -10.88 -20.31 -17.98
CA HIS A 204 -11.06 -21.25 -19.10
C HIS A 204 -12.53 -21.42 -19.51
N ASN A 205 -13.49 -20.86 -18.75
CA ASN A 205 -14.92 -20.99 -19.02
C ASN A 205 -15.67 -19.65 -18.96
N LYS A 206 -16.10 -19.15 -20.13
CA LYS A 206 -16.81 -17.87 -20.27
C LYS A 206 -18.18 -17.85 -19.58
N GLU A 207 -18.89 -18.98 -19.51
CA GLU A 207 -20.17 -19.08 -18.82
C GLU A 207 -19.96 -18.88 -17.32
N LEU A 208 -19.00 -19.60 -16.73
CA LEU A 208 -18.66 -19.45 -15.31
C LEU A 208 -18.17 -18.02 -14.99
N ALA A 209 -17.33 -17.44 -15.85
CA ALA A 209 -16.90 -16.04 -15.72
C ALA A 209 -18.07 -15.06 -15.75
N SER A 210 -19.14 -15.35 -16.50
CA SER A 210 -20.34 -14.52 -16.51
C SER A 210 -21.18 -14.66 -15.24
N LEU A 211 -21.23 -15.86 -14.64
CA LEU A 211 -21.97 -16.14 -13.41
C LEU A 211 -21.31 -15.55 -12.16
N LEU A 212 -19.99 -15.35 -12.19
CA LEU A 212 -19.23 -14.73 -11.09
C LEU A 212 -19.23 -13.19 -11.14
N LYS A 213 -19.66 -12.58 -12.26
CA LYS A 213 -19.73 -11.12 -12.37
C LYS A 213 -20.89 -10.57 -11.55
N LEU A 214 -20.59 -9.57 -10.72
CA LEU A 214 -21.58 -8.80 -9.97
C LEU A 214 -22.33 -7.86 -10.92
N THR A 215 -23.56 -8.19 -11.30
CA THR A 215 -24.43 -7.31 -12.10
C THR A 215 -25.05 -6.22 -11.22
N HIS A 216 -24.36 -5.08 -11.10
CA HIS A 216 -24.97 -3.87 -10.54
C HIS A 216 -25.77 -3.15 -11.63
N THR A 217 -26.97 -3.62 -11.93
CA THR A 217 -27.97 -2.83 -12.65
C THR A 217 -28.95 -2.25 -11.64
N GLU A 218 -29.01 -0.92 -11.54
CA GLU A 218 -29.84 -0.10 -10.61
C GLU A 218 -31.37 -0.38 -10.66
N PHE A 219 -31.83 -1.33 -11.49
CA PHE A 219 -33.24 -1.60 -11.75
C PHE A 219 -33.80 -2.88 -11.12
N GLU A 220 -33.00 -3.73 -10.47
CA GLU A 220 -33.46 -5.02 -9.92
C GLU A 220 -33.26 -5.12 -8.39
N MET A 221 -33.74 -4.11 -7.65
CA MET A 221 -33.60 -4.02 -6.19
C MET A 221 -34.48 -4.98 -5.36
N GLU A 222 -35.28 -5.87 -5.96
CA GLU A 222 -36.29 -6.63 -5.21
C GLU A 222 -36.11 -8.16 -5.18
N GLN A 223 -35.01 -8.74 -5.69
CA GLN A 223 -34.92 -10.22 -5.76
C GLN A 223 -33.66 -10.95 -5.24
N ILE A 224 -32.60 -10.31 -4.73
CA ILE A 224 -31.34 -11.08 -4.58
C ILE A 224 -30.66 -10.92 -3.21
N HIS A 225 -31.07 -11.73 -2.24
CA HIS A 225 -30.21 -12.10 -1.08
C HIS A 225 -29.02 -13.01 -1.50
N GLY A 226 -28.94 -13.44 -2.77
CA GLY A 226 -27.88 -14.30 -3.30
C GLY A 226 -26.65 -13.61 -3.89
N ASP A 227 -26.65 -12.28 -4.04
CA ASP A 227 -25.52 -11.49 -4.57
C ASP A 227 -24.59 -11.01 -3.45
N SER A 228 -25.09 -10.97 -2.20
CA SER A 228 -24.27 -10.62 -1.04
C SER A 228 -23.15 -11.63 -0.76
N ALA A 229 -23.40 -12.92 -1.03
CA ALA A 229 -22.40 -13.98 -0.87
C ALA A 229 -21.24 -13.83 -1.87
N LEU A 230 -21.56 -13.62 -3.16
CA LEU A 230 -20.54 -13.39 -4.18
C LEU A 230 -19.81 -12.07 -3.98
N GLU A 231 -20.50 -11.02 -3.53
CA GLU A 231 -19.88 -9.74 -3.18
C GLU A 231 -18.91 -9.89 -2.01
N TYR A 232 -19.29 -10.66 -0.97
CA TYR A 232 -18.41 -10.98 0.15
C TYR A 232 -17.14 -11.70 -0.29
N TYR A 233 -17.27 -12.80 -1.05
CA TYR A 233 -16.10 -13.55 -1.51
C TYR A 233 -15.22 -12.74 -2.46
N ALA A 234 -15.82 -11.94 -3.37
CA ALA A 234 -15.08 -11.07 -4.28
C ALA A 234 -14.29 -9.99 -3.53
N LYS A 235 -14.90 -9.35 -2.51
CA LYS A 235 -14.24 -8.34 -1.68
C LYS A 235 -13.07 -8.92 -0.86
N ASN A 236 -13.21 -10.18 -0.45
CA ASN A 236 -12.24 -10.88 0.38
C ASN A 236 -11.29 -11.77 -0.44
N THR A 237 -11.26 -11.64 -1.77
CA THR A 237 -10.33 -12.35 -2.64
C THR A 237 -9.37 -11.36 -3.28
N ALA A 238 -8.09 -11.71 -3.25
CA ALA A 238 -7.04 -10.95 -3.93
C ALA A 238 -6.33 -11.85 -4.93
N GLN A 239 -5.79 -11.22 -5.97
CA GLN A 239 -4.93 -11.87 -6.95
C GLN A 239 -3.64 -11.09 -7.10
N ILE A 240 -2.54 -11.82 -7.34
CA ILE A 240 -1.20 -11.28 -7.60
C ILE A 240 -0.50 -12.09 -8.69
N GLU A 241 0.48 -11.47 -9.34
CA GLU A 241 1.41 -12.14 -10.25
C GLU A 241 2.78 -12.28 -9.57
N ILE A 242 3.40 -13.44 -9.66
CA ILE A 242 4.75 -13.67 -9.14
C ILE A 242 5.67 -14.31 -10.18
N VAL A 243 6.98 -14.19 -9.95
CA VAL A 243 8.04 -14.76 -10.78
C VAL A 243 8.72 -15.92 -10.04
N ARG A 244 8.76 -17.09 -10.67
CA ARG A 244 9.50 -18.27 -10.18
C ARG A 244 11.00 -18.17 -10.50
N GLN A 245 11.80 -19.08 -9.96
CA GLN A 245 13.26 -19.10 -10.19
C GLN A 245 13.63 -19.33 -11.66
N ASP A 246 12.79 -20.04 -12.41
CA ASP A 246 12.93 -20.30 -13.84
C ASP A 246 12.44 -19.14 -14.73
N ARG A 247 12.06 -18.01 -14.11
CA ARG A 247 11.51 -16.80 -14.74
C ARG A 247 10.12 -16.98 -15.36
N THR A 248 9.44 -18.08 -15.05
CA THR A 248 8.03 -18.21 -15.39
C THR A 248 7.19 -17.30 -14.50
N MET A 249 6.13 -16.74 -15.08
CA MET A 249 5.17 -15.89 -14.39
C MET A 249 3.96 -16.74 -14.04
N GLU A 250 3.48 -16.67 -12.81
CA GLU A 250 2.26 -17.35 -12.39
C GLU A 250 1.33 -16.37 -11.68
N GLN A 251 0.02 -16.64 -11.77
CA GLN A 251 -1.00 -15.91 -11.05
C GLN A 251 -1.44 -16.70 -9.84
N ILE A 252 -1.51 -16.04 -8.68
CA ILE A 252 -1.98 -16.62 -7.42
C ILE A 252 -3.25 -15.88 -7.03
N VAL A 253 -4.28 -16.64 -6.69
CA VAL A 253 -5.55 -16.13 -6.14
C VAL A 253 -5.67 -16.67 -4.71
N PHE A 254 -5.92 -15.79 -3.74
CA PHE A 254 -5.91 -16.16 -2.32
C PHE A 254 -6.93 -15.33 -1.52
N PRO A 255 -7.37 -15.83 -0.35
CA PRO A 255 -8.27 -15.10 0.53
C PRO A 255 -7.52 -14.02 1.32
N VAL A 256 -8.09 -12.81 1.40
CA VAL A 256 -7.51 -11.69 2.14
C VAL A 256 -7.65 -11.96 3.65
N PRO A 257 -6.55 -11.98 4.43
CA PRO A 257 -6.64 -12.17 5.87
C PRO A 257 -7.43 -11.04 6.55
N GLN A 258 -8.32 -11.37 7.48
CA GLN A 258 -9.17 -10.38 8.17
C GLN A 258 -8.36 -9.28 8.88
N ILE A 259 -7.14 -9.58 9.33
CA ILE A 259 -6.25 -8.59 9.97
C ILE A 259 -5.94 -7.40 9.04
N CYS A 260 -5.98 -7.59 7.73
CA CYS A 260 -5.68 -6.57 6.73
C CYS A 260 -6.76 -5.48 6.64
N GLU A 261 -8.00 -5.76 7.10
CA GLU A 261 -9.08 -4.76 7.15
C GLU A 261 -8.75 -3.60 8.12
N PHE A 262 -7.89 -3.86 9.10
CA PHE A 262 -7.51 -2.87 10.11
C PHE A 262 -6.43 -1.88 9.65
N LEU A 263 -5.96 -1.98 8.41
CA LEU A 263 -5.04 -1.00 7.84
C LEU A 263 -5.75 0.33 7.56
N THR A 264 -5.21 1.43 8.07
CA THR A 264 -5.82 2.76 7.89
C THR A 264 -5.63 3.31 6.48
N ASP A 265 -6.63 4.02 5.96
CA ASP A 265 -6.53 4.64 4.63
C ASP A 265 -5.50 5.78 4.58
N GLU A 266 -5.25 6.45 5.72
CA GLU A 266 -4.20 7.46 5.85
C GLU A 266 -2.81 6.83 5.62
N SER A 267 -2.51 5.70 6.25
CA SER A 267 -1.28 4.95 6.00
C SER A 267 -1.18 4.47 4.55
N LYS A 268 -2.30 4.05 3.93
CA LYS A 268 -2.32 3.66 2.52
C LYS A 268 -1.92 4.82 1.60
N ILE A 269 -2.54 5.99 1.78
CA ILE A 269 -2.24 7.20 0.99
C ILE A 269 -0.79 7.65 1.23
N ASN A 270 -0.34 7.62 2.48
CA ASN A 270 1.01 8.02 2.84
C ASN A 270 2.06 7.14 2.16
N VAL A 271 1.94 5.81 2.24
CA VAL A 271 2.85 4.87 1.59
C VAL A 271 2.84 5.05 0.07
N TYR A 272 1.65 5.17 -0.54
CA TYR A 272 1.51 5.40 -1.98
C TYR A 272 2.29 6.64 -2.45
N ALA A 273 2.20 7.74 -1.70
CA ALA A 273 2.83 9.02 -2.04
C ALA A 273 4.33 9.09 -1.69
N THR A 274 4.77 8.44 -0.62
CA THR A 274 6.13 8.58 -0.07
C THR A 274 7.11 7.47 -0.44
N CYS A 275 6.65 6.36 -1.04
CA CYS A 275 7.58 5.31 -1.48
C CYS A 275 8.49 5.78 -2.62
N GLU A 276 9.78 5.60 -2.41
CA GLU A 276 10.85 5.98 -3.34
C GLU A 276 11.13 4.86 -4.35
N ARG A 277 11.65 5.24 -5.52
CA ARG A 277 12.07 4.29 -6.56
C ARG A 277 13.48 3.79 -6.25
N ASP A 278 13.71 2.50 -6.47
CA ASP A 278 15.03 1.88 -6.46
C ASP A 278 15.82 2.21 -7.73
N ASP A 279 17.08 1.76 -7.79
CA ASP A 279 17.97 1.94 -8.96
C ASP A 279 17.42 1.28 -10.25
N GLN A 280 16.42 0.40 -10.13
CA GLN A 280 15.75 -0.29 -11.22
C GLN A 280 14.38 0.35 -11.57
N ASN A 281 14.12 1.56 -11.08
CA ASN A 281 12.87 2.32 -11.25
C ASN A 281 11.61 1.69 -10.64
N SER A 282 11.72 0.67 -9.79
CA SER A 282 10.60 0.06 -9.06
C SER A 282 10.47 0.62 -7.64
N LYS A 283 9.25 0.72 -7.11
CA LYS A 283 9.00 1.15 -5.73
C LYS A 283 8.96 -0.01 -4.72
N VAL A 284 9.16 -1.24 -5.20
CA VAL A 284 8.96 -2.47 -4.42
C VAL A 284 9.95 -2.58 -3.25
N SER A 285 11.20 -2.15 -3.42
CA SER A 285 12.21 -2.32 -2.36
C SER A 285 11.86 -1.53 -1.09
N ASP A 286 11.56 -0.23 -1.22
CA ASP A 286 11.16 0.60 -0.08
C ASP A 286 9.81 0.14 0.49
N PHE A 287 8.86 -0.24 -0.37
CA PHE A 287 7.59 -0.80 0.06
C PHE A 287 7.76 -2.05 0.93
N PHE A 288 8.60 -3.00 0.52
CA PHE A 288 8.87 -4.24 1.26
C PHE A 288 9.52 -3.98 2.62
N HIS A 289 10.35 -2.95 2.76
CA HIS A 289 10.89 -2.58 4.07
C HIS A 289 9.81 -2.07 5.04
N ARG A 290 8.75 -1.44 4.52
CA ARG A 290 7.65 -0.88 5.32
C ARG A 290 6.56 -1.90 5.67
N THR A 291 6.53 -3.08 5.02
CA THR A 291 5.47 -4.09 5.27
C THR A 291 5.44 -4.55 6.72
N GLU A 292 6.60 -4.58 7.39
CA GLU A 292 6.69 -4.94 8.82
C GLU A 292 5.97 -3.92 9.71
N ASP A 293 6.25 -2.63 9.50
CA ASP A 293 5.63 -1.56 10.27
C ASP A 293 4.11 -1.51 10.00
N LEU A 294 3.68 -1.75 8.76
CA LEU A 294 2.25 -1.83 8.39
C LEU A 294 1.55 -3.02 9.05
N PHE A 295 2.21 -4.18 9.13
CA PHE A 295 1.64 -5.34 9.83
C PHE A 295 1.50 -5.08 11.33
N GLN A 296 2.49 -4.43 11.95
CA GLN A 296 2.42 -4.01 13.35
C GLN A 296 1.30 -2.98 13.58
N GLU A 297 1.09 -2.05 12.65
CA GLU A 297 -0.05 -1.13 12.66
C GLU A 297 -1.39 -1.89 12.65
N MET A 298 -1.57 -2.86 11.76
CA MET A 298 -2.81 -3.66 11.69
C MET A 298 -3.08 -4.41 13.00
N GLN A 299 -2.06 -5.05 13.58
CA GLN A 299 -2.16 -5.73 14.87
C GLN A 299 -2.55 -4.76 15.99
N TRP A 300 -1.98 -3.55 15.97
CA TRP A 300 -2.32 -2.52 16.93
C TRP A 300 -3.75 -2.01 16.75
N GLN A 301 -4.18 -1.73 15.52
CA GLN A 301 -5.53 -1.26 15.22
C GLN A 301 -6.60 -2.29 15.61
N LYS A 302 -6.32 -3.59 15.44
CA LYS A 302 -7.17 -4.66 15.98
C LYS A 302 -7.33 -4.56 17.50
N LYS A 303 -6.21 -4.51 18.24
CA LYS A 303 -6.20 -4.34 19.71
C LYS A 303 -6.86 -3.02 20.16
N LEU A 304 -6.68 -1.94 19.40
CA LEU A 304 -7.24 -0.64 19.72
C LEU A 304 -8.78 -0.67 19.65
N ARG A 305 -9.35 -1.38 18.66
CA ARG A 305 -10.80 -1.52 18.49
C ARG A 305 -11.47 -2.34 19.59
N GLU A 306 -10.74 -3.25 20.24
CA GLU A 306 -11.21 -3.95 21.44
C GLU A 306 -11.47 -2.95 22.60
N HIS A 307 -10.72 -1.83 22.66
CA HIS A 307 -10.89 -0.77 23.65
C HIS A 307 -11.77 0.40 23.15
N ARG A 308 -13.09 0.28 23.37
CA ARG A 308 -14.11 1.27 22.91
C ARG A 308 -13.80 2.74 23.22
N LEU A 309 -13.28 3.05 24.42
CA LEU A 309 -12.99 4.44 24.83
C LEU A 309 -11.77 5.01 24.09
N LEU A 310 -10.67 4.25 24.06
CA LEU A 310 -9.44 4.67 23.37
C LEU A 310 -9.66 4.77 21.87
N PHE A 311 -10.35 3.80 21.27
CA PHE A 311 -10.73 3.85 19.87
C PHE A 311 -11.60 5.07 19.55
N GLY A 312 -12.60 5.37 20.39
CA GLY A 312 -13.47 6.54 20.20
C GLY A 312 -12.74 7.89 20.30
N LEU A 313 -11.65 7.97 21.04
CA LEU A 313 -10.78 9.16 21.12
C LEU A 313 -9.76 9.20 19.97
N SER A 314 -9.15 8.06 19.66
CA SER A 314 -8.11 7.89 18.64
C SER A 314 -8.65 8.08 17.22
N SER A 315 -9.83 7.53 16.92
CA SER A 315 -10.49 7.61 15.60
C SER A 315 -10.81 9.04 15.14
N ARG A 316 -10.80 10.01 16.06
CA ARG A 316 -11.19 11.40 15.81
C ARG A 316 -10.03 12.39 15.97
N LEU A 317 -8.80 11.96 15.67
CA LEU A 317 -7.59 12.78 15.80
C LEU A 317 -7.72 14.14 15.10
N SER A 318 -8.15 14.14 13.84
CA SER A 318 -8.31 15.37 13.04
C SER A 318 -9.26 16.38 13.68
N LEU A 319 -10.35 15.92 14.30
CA LEU A 319 -11.31 16.78 15.01
C LEU A 319 -10.69 17.43 16.24
N TRP A 320 -9.97 16.66 17.07
CA TRP A 320 -9.32 17.18 18.29
C TRP A 320 -8.30 18.26 17.95
N GLU A 321 -7.50 18.04 16.91
CA GLU A 321 -6.53 19.03 16.47
C GLU A 321 -7.21 20.26 15.84
N GLN A 322 -8.31 20.11 15.09
CA GLN A 322 -9.09 21.24 14.56
C GLN A 322 -9.68 22.09 15.68
N ILE A 323 -10.17 21.46 16.76
CA ILE A 323 -10.67 22.18 17.94
C ILE A 323 -9.52 22.94 18.61
N SER A 324 -8.34 22.33 18.75
CA SER A 324 -7.19 22.96 19.40
C SER A 324 -6.72 24.23 18.66
N ILE A 325 -6.64 24.18 17.33
CA ILE A 325 -6.20 25.34 16.55
C ILE A 325 -7.23 26.47 16.59
N ASN A 326 -8.52 26.13 16.56
CA ASN A 326 -9.59 27.12 16.68
C ASN A 326 -9.54 27.82 18.05
N PHE A 327 -9.27 27.09 19.13
CA PHE A 327 -9.02 27.69 20.44
C PHE A 327 -7.77 28.57 20.44
N ALA A 328 -6.67 28.14 19.84
CA ALA A 328 -5.45 28.93 19.76
C ALA A 328 -5.69 30.25 19.01
N VAL A 329 -6.36 30.22 17.84
CA VAL A 329 -6.71 31.42 17.06
C VAL A 329 -7.62 32.35 17.87
N LEU A 330 -8.66 31.81 18.51
CA LEU A 330 -9.59 32.57 19.33
C LEU A 330 -8.90 33.27 20.51
N ILE A 331 -8.08 32.54 21.28
CA ILE A 331 -7.35 33.10 22.43
C ILE A 331 -6.42 34.22 21.97
N ASN A 332 -5.66 34.02 20.89
CA ASN A 332 -4.75 35.05 20.38
C ASN A 332 -5.48 36.26 19.81
N LEU A 333 -6.65 36.09 19.18
CA LEU A 333 -7.49 37.22 18.77
C LEU A 333 -7.98 38.03 19.98
N LEU A 334 -8.48 37.37 21.02
CA LEU A 334 -8.93 38.03 22.25
C LEU A 334 -7.78 38.79 22.94
N VAL A 335 -6.59 38.20 23.01
CA VAL A 335 -5.41 38.87 23.54
C VAL A 335 -5.03 40.07 22.66
N GLY A 336 -5.04 39.92 21.34
CA GLY A 336 -4.71 41.00 20.41
C GLY A 336 -5.65 42.20 20.49
N PHE A 337 -6.96 41.99 20.73
CA PHE A 337 -7.93 43.08 20.81
C PHE A 337 -7.98 43.79 22.15
N PHE A 338 -7.69 43.09 23.25
CA PHE A 338 -8.01 43.58 24.59
C PHE A 338 -6.80 43.65 25.54
N TYR A 339 -5.57 43.44 25.04
CA TYR A 339 -4.35 43.66 25.82
C TYR A 339 -3.88 45.13 25.72
N PRO A 340 -3.40 45.77 26.81
CA PRO A 340 -3.29 45.26 28.18
C PRO A 340 -4.66 45.15 28.86
N PHE A 341 -4.84 44.11 29.67
CA PHE A 341 -6.10 43.84 30.34
C PHE A 341 -6.42 44.97 31.33
N SER A 342 -7.50 45.71 31.08
CA SER A 342 -8.01 46.72 32.01
C SER A 342 -8.70 46.05 33.20
N ASP A 343 -8.42 46.54 34.42
CA ASP A 343 -9.05 46.03 35.64
C ASP A 343 -10.56 46.32 35.65
N GLY A 344 -11.36 45.26 35.53
CA GLY A 344 -12.79 45.27 35.80
C GLY A 344 -13.67 44.76 34.64
N PRO A 345 -14.80 44.08 34.94
CA PRO A 345 -15.81 43.80 33.93
C PRO A 345 -16.35 45.15 33.42
N GLY A 346 -16.26 45.40 32.11
CA GLY A 346 -16.93 46.56 31.53
C GLY A 346 -18.44 46.41 31.75
N ASP A 347 -19.07 47.40 32.39
CA ASP A 347 -20.52 47.41 32.59
C ASP A 347 -21.23 47.30 31.24
N LEU A 348 -21.91 46.17 31.02
CA LEU A 348 -22.67 45.96 29.81
C LEU A 348 -24.02 46.68 29.90
N ASP A 349 -24.34 47.49 28.89
CA ASP A 349 -25.68 48.09 28.77
C ASP A 349 -26.75 46.96 28.91
N PRO A 350 -27.73 47.09 29.83
CA PRO A 350 -28.77 46.10 30.05
C PRO A 350 -29.47 45.63 28.77
N ARG A 351 -29.59 46.49 27.75
CA ARG A 351 -30.16 46.14 26.44
C ARG A 351 -29.29 45.15 25.67
N LEU A 352 -27.97 45.33 25.70
CA LEU A 352 -27.00 44.46 25.06
C LEU A 352 -26.90 43.11 25.81
N SER A 353 -27.00 43.14 27.14
CA SER A 353 -27.04 41.94 27.99
C SER A 353 -28.22 41.03 27.65
N ILE A 354 -29.43 41.59 27.47
CA ILE A 354 -30.63 40.84 27.06
C ILE A 354 -30.46 40.28 25.64
N LEU A 355 -29.87 41.06 24.72
CA LEU A 355 -29.63 40.62 23.34
C LEU A 355 -28.66 39.43 23.27
N VAL A 356 -27.60 39.42 24.10
CA VAL A 356 -26.66 38.29 24.19
C VAL A 356 -27.33 37.04 24.76
N TRP A 357 -28.20 37.18 25.78
CA TRP A 357 -29.00 36.07 26.31
C TRP A 357 -29.96 35.49 25.27
N LEU A 358 -30.67 36.35 24.54
CA LEU A 358 -31.59 35.93 23.48
C LEU A 358 -30.83 35.23 22.35
N ALA A 359 -29.67 35.76 21.94
CA ALA A 359 -28.81 35.13 20.95
C ALA A 359 -28.31 33.74 21.41
N MET A 360 -27.94 33.58 22.68
CA MET A 360 -27.51 32.31 23.26
C MET A 360 -28.64 31.27 23.31
N LEU A 361 -29.84 31.67 23.74
CA LEU A 361 -30.99 30.76 23.81
C LEU A 361 -31.51 30.35 22.42
N VAL A 362 -31.57 31.30 21.48
CA VAL A 362 -31.98 31.02 20.08
C VAL A 362 -30.96 30.11 19.40
N SER A 363 -29.66 30.36 19.56
CA SER A 363 -28.62 29.50 18.98
C SER A 363 -28.59 28.11 19.62
N PHE A 364 -28.85 27.98 20.92
CA PHE A 364 -29.01 26.68 21.60
C PHE A 364 -30.23 25.90 21.07
N ALA A 365 -31.38 26.56 20.92
CA ALA A 365 -32.59 25.95 20.35
C ALA A 365 -32.37 25.50 18.89
N ILE A 366 -31.61 26.28 18.10
CA ILE A 366 -31.22 25.90 16.73
C ILE A 366 -30.34 24.65 16.75
N ILE A 367 -29.36 24.51 17.66
CA ILE A 367 -28.49 23.32 17.73
C ILE A 367 -29.30 22.05 18.03
N ILE A 368 -30.28 22.13 18.94
CA ILE A 368 -31.12 20.98 19.32
C ILE A 368 -32.05 20.56 18.18
N THR A 369 -32.60 21.54 17.45
CA THR A 369 -33.55 21.27 16.34
C THR A 369 -32.85 20.91 15.04
N PHE A 370 -31.74 21.57 14.72
CA PHE A 370 -30.93 21.38 13.53
C PHE A 370 -29.44 21.62 13.86
N PRO A 371 -28.62 20.57 14.05
CA PRO A 371 -27.20 20.70 14.39
C PRO A 371 -26.40 21.20 13.17
N ARG A 372 -26.55 22.48 12.84
CA ARG A 372 -25.80 23.17 11.79
C ARG A 372 -24.51 23.76 12.36
N PRO A 373 -23.38 23.69 11.63
CA PRO A 373 -22.10 24.20 12.11
C PRO A 373 -22.15 25.71 12.42
N SER A 374 -22.95 26.49 11.69
CA SER A 374 -23.16 27.92 11.96
C SER A 374 -23.87 28.18 13.30
N GLY A 375 -24.77 27.29 13.72
CA GLY A 375 -25.47 27.37 15.01
C GLY A 375 -24.50 27.16 16.17
N ILE A 376 -23.63 26.15 16.07
CA ILE A 376 -22.58 25.85 17.06
C ILE A 376 -21.61 27.03 17.20
N ARG A 377 -21.14 27.60 16.08
CA ARG A 377 -20.23 28.76 16.10
C ARG A 377 -20.88 29.99 16.75
N THR A 378 -22.15 30.25 16.43
CA THR A 378 -22.89 31.40 16.99
C THR A 378 -23.14 31.21 18.48
N PHE A 379 -23.49 30.00 18.93
CA PHE A 379 -23.65 29.67 20.33
C PHE A 379 -22.34 29.87 21.10
N VAL A 380 -21.25 29.22 20.65
CA VAL A 380 -19.92 29.33 21.27
C VAL A 380 -19.47 30.80 21.34
N GLY A 381 -19.62 31.56 20.24
CA GLY A 381 -19.29 32.99 20.22
C GLY A 381 -20.11 33.82 21.20
N SER A 382 -21.43 33.59 21.28
CA SER A 382 -22.31 34.28 22.24
C SER A 382 -21.99 33.93 23.70
N THR A 383 -21.59 32.67 23.97
CA THR A 383 -21.15 32.22 25.30
C THR A 383 -19.83 32.87 25.69
N ILE A 384 -18.85 32.92 24.79
CA ILE A 384 -17.57 33.60 25.06
C ILE A 384 -17.79 35.09 25.32
N LEU A 385 -18.58 35.75 24.48
CA LEU A 385 -18.91 37.17 24.65
C LEU A 385 -19.57 37.42 26.01
N ARG A 386 -20.48 36.53 26.42
CA ARG A 386 -21.11 36.61 27.75
C ARG A 386 -20.09 36.42 28.88
N LEU A 387 -19.21 35.43 28.79
CA LEU A 387 -18.18 35.15 29.80
C LEU A 387 -17.25 36.36 30.00
N ILE A 388 -16.83 37.00 28.90
CA ILE A 388 -15.99 38.21 28.93
C ILE A 388 -16.66 39.32 29.76
N PHE A 389 -17.95 39.57 29.53
CA PHE A 389 -18.66 40.65 30.22
C PHE A 389 -19.15 40.28 31.63
N SER A 390 -19.36 39.00 31.95
CA SER A 390 -19.80 38.59 33.29
C SER A 390 -18.65 38.36 34.27
N LEU A 391 -17.57 37.71 33.82
CA LEU A 391 -16.44 37.30 34.67
C LEU A 391 -15.20 38.16 34.48
N GLY A 392 -15.18 39.01 33.45
CA GLY A 392 -13.98 39.68 32.97
C GLY A 392 -13.21 38.83 31.96
N LEU A 393 -12.30 39.49 31.26
CA LEU A 393 -11.53 38.86 30.19
C LEU A 393 -10.47 37.89 30.72
N GLU A 394 -9.77 38.23 31.81
CA GLU A 394 -8.68 37.41 32.34
C GLU A 394 -9.16 36.02 32.82
N PRO A 395 -10.24 35.88 33.61
CA PRO A 395 -10.77 34.57 33.98
C PRO A 395 -11.29 33.79 32.76
N THR A 396 -11.88 34.47 31.78
CA THR A 396 -12.37 33.85 30.54
C THR A 396 -11.21 33.25 29.73
N LEU A 397 -10.08 33.97 29.61
CA LEU A 397 -8.88 33.48 28.95
C LEU A 397 -8.26 32.28 29.67
N ARG A 398 -8.28 32.25 31.01
CA ARG A 398 -7.82 31.08 31.79
C ARG A 398 -8.70 29.85 31.55
N ILE A 399 -10.02 30.01 31.47
CA ILE A 399 -10.95 28.92 31.17
C ILE A 399 -10.72 28.38 29.74
N LEU A 400 -10.61 29.26 28.75
CA LEU A 400 -10.34 28.87 27.36
C LEU A 400 -8.96 28.21 27.22
N GLY A 401 -7.94 28.74 27.91
CA GLY A 401 -6.61 28.16 27.99
C GLY A 401 -6.60 26.76 28.58
N LEU A 402 -7.29 26.56 29.70
CA LEU A 402 -7.44 25.24 30.33
C LEU A 402 -8.17 24.26 29.41
N ALA A 403 -9.26 24.70 28.76
CA ALA A 403 -9.98 23.89 27.79
C ALA A 403 -9.09 23.47 26.61
N ASN A 404 -8.24 24.38 26.11
CA ASN A 404 -7.29 24.06 25.05
C ASN A 404 -6.22 23.07 25.50
N VAL A 405 -5.67 23.20 26.72
CA VAL A 405 -4.69 22.25 27.28
C VAL A 405 -5.30 20.86 27.44
N ILE A 406 -6.53 20.76 27.96
CA ILE A 406 -7.25 19.49 28.06
C ILE A 406 -7.46 18.88 26.68
N ASN A 407 -7.93 19.68 25.72
CA ASN A 407 -8.14 19.24 24.35
C ASN A 407 -6.82 18.76 23.69
N LYS A 408 -5.71 19.47 23.92
CA LYS A 408 -4.39 19.07 23.42
C LYS A 408 -3.88 17.80 24.10
N ALA A 409 -4.15 17.60 25.39
CA ALA A 409 -3.85 16.34 26.07
C ALA A 409 -4.61 15.17 25.43
N ILE A 410 -5.89 15.34 25.13
CA ILE A 410 -6.70 14.34 24.42
C ILE A 410 -6.12 14.08 23.03
N SER A 411 -5.73 15.12 22.29
CA SER A 411 -5.08 14.99 20.98
C SER A 411 -3.75 14.22 21.05
N VAL A 412 -2.91 14.46 22.05
CA VAL A 412 -1.66 13.70 22.25
C VAL A 412 -1.96 12.24 22.56
N VAL A 413 -2.92 11.95 23.46
CA VAL A 413 -3.32 10.57 23.76
C VAL A 413 -3.93 9.88 22.53
N SER A 414 -4.71 10.61 21.74
CA SER A 414 -5.29 10.15 20.46
C SER A 414 -4.20 9.83 19.44
N PHE A 415 -3.19 10.69 19.29
CA PHE A 415 -2.04 10.47 18.39
C PHE A 415 -1.23 9.23 18.78
N VAL A 416 -0.84 9.14 20.06
CA VAL A 416 -0.10 7.99 20.62
C VAL A 416 -0.92 6.71 20.52
N GLY A 417 -2.23 6.83 20.74
CA GLY A 417 -3.21 5.75 20.59
C GLY A 417 -3.36 5.29 19.14
N ASN A 418 -3.27 6.16 18.14
CA ASN A 418 -3.46 5.76 16.74
C ASN A 418 -2.20 5.08 16.16
N ARG A 419 -1.02 5.61 16.48
CA ARG A 419 0.29 5.08 16.02
C ARG A 419 0.79 3.87 16.82
N GLY A 420 0.14 3.55 17.95
CA GLY A 420 0.54 2.42 18.80
C GLY A 420 1.87 2.59 19.50
N THR A 421 2.32 3.83 19.70
CA THR A 421 3.63 4.14 20.30
C THR A 421 3.74 3.70 21.76
N PHE A 422 2.63 3.34 22.41
CA PHE A 422 2.59 2.72 23.73
C PHE A 422 3.31 1.37 23.81
N GLN A 423 3.38 0.60 22.73
CA GLN A 423 4.07 -0.69 22.74
C GLN A 423 5.60 -0.55 22.68
N TYR A 424 6.10 0.59 22.21
CA TYR A 424 7.53 0.84 22.14
C TYR A 424 8.00 1.57 23.41
N GLY A 425 9.18 1.20 23.91
CA GLY A 425 9.76 1.84 25.09
C GLY A 425 9.97 3.36 24.92
N VAL A 426 10.08 4.09 26.03
CA VAL A 426 10.20 5.56 26.12
C VAL A 426 11.29 6.15 25.21
N ARG A 427 12.34 5.39 24.90
CA ARG A 427 13.41 5.81 23.98
C ARG A 427 12.92 6.05 22.54
N ARG A 428 12.00 5.21 22.03
CA ARG A 428 11.45 5.36 20.66
C ARG A 428 10.47 6.54 20.60
N ILE A 429 9.70 6.74 21.68
CA ILE A 429 8.83 7.91 21.89
C ILE A 429 9.63 9.23 21.80
N LEU A 430 10.82 9.29 22.40
CA LEU A 430 11.71 10.45 22.36
C LEU A 430 12.48 10.63 21.04
N THR A 431 12.37 9.71 20.10
CA THR A 431 13.05 9.80 18.79
C THR A 431 12.09 10.28 17.69
N ASP A 432 10.78 10.12 17.89
CA ASP A 432 9.76 10.52 16.93
C ASP A 432 9.59 12.05 16.91
N LYS A 433 9.94 12.66 15.77
CA LYS A 433 9.90 14.11 15.58
C LYS A 433 8.48 14.68 15.64
N GLU A 434 7.48 13.93 15.16
CA GLU A 434 6.08 14.38 15.17
C GLU A 434 5.56 14.41 16.61
N LEU A 435 5.83 13.36 17.38
CA LEU A 435 5.43 13.32 18.78
C LEU A 435 6.09 14.41 19.62
N ILE A 436 7.39 14.66 19.42
CA ILE A 436 8.10 15.76 20.08
C ILE A 436 7.46 17.11 19.75
N LEU A 437 7.03 17.32 18.50
CA LEU A 437 6.34 18.53 18.08
C LEU A 437 5.00 18.69 18.82
N HIS A 438 4.18 17.63 18.89
CA HIS A 438 2.91 17.64 19.64
C HIS A 438 3.12 17.89 21.14
N LEU A 439 4.14 17.28 21.75
CA LEU A 439 4.51 17.49 23.16
C LEU A 439 5.02 18.92 23.41
N THR A 440 5.77 19.49 22.47
CA THR A 440 6.26 20.87 22.55
C THR A 440 5.09 21.86 22.52
N TYR A 441 4.12 21.68 21.61
CA TYR A 441 2.91 22.51 21.59
C TYR A 441 2.05 22.34 22.84
N PHE A 442 1.96 21.12 23.39
CA PHE A 442 1.31 20.90 24.69
C PHE A 442 2.01 21.70 25.80
N GLY A 443 3.35 21.67 25.85
CA GLY A 443 4.16 22.45 26.78
C GLY A 443 3.91 23.96 26.67
N PHE A 444 3.88 24.52 25.46
CA PHE A 444 3.54 25.93 25.24
C PHE A 444 2.11 26.29 25.68
N GLY A 445 1.16 25.36 25.55
CA GLY A 445 -0.19 25.53 26.11
C GLY A 445 -0.19 25.67 27.64
N VAL A 446 0.60 24.85 28.33
CA VAL A 446 0.75 24.91 29.80
C VAL A 446 1.46 26.20 30.24
N LEU A 447 2.52 26.60 29.52
CA LEU A 447 3.23 27.87 29.77
C LEU A 447 2.32 29.10 29.55
N GLY A 448 1.43 29.03 28.55
CA GLY A 448 0.40 30.05 28.29
C GLY A 448 -0.59 30.21 29.43
N LEU A 449 -0.89 29.12 30.15
CA LEU A 449 -1.81 29.12 31.29
C LEU A 449 -1.13 29.54 32.60
N THR A 450 0.13 29.15 32.82
CA THR A 450 0.81 29.28 34.12
C THR A 450 1.76 30.48 34.21
N VAL A 451 2.40 30.87 33.11
CA VAL A 451 3.43 31.93 33.10
C VAL A 451 2.89 33.22 32.50
N HIS A 452 2.52 33.21 31.22
CA HIS A 452 2.04 34.41 30.54
C HIS A 452 1.24 34.08 29.28
N THR A 453 0.17 34.84 29.00
CA THR A 453 -0.75 34.58 27.88
C THR A 453 -0.08 34.68 26.49
N PHE A 454 1.05 35.38 26.36
CA PHE A 454 1.78 35.48 25.09
C PHE A 454 2.37 34.16 24.57
N PHE A 455 2.57 33.14 25.42
CA PHE A 455 3.01 31.83 24.94
C PHE A 455 1.99 31.16 24.02
N TYR A 456 0.70 31.56 24.06
CA TYR A 456 -0.29 31.10 23.09
C TYR A 456 0.01 31.52 21.65
N SER A 457 0.83 32.55 21.42
CA SER A 457 1.21 32.98 20.07
C SER A 457 1.99 31.91 19.30
N VAL A 458 2.80 31.12 20.00
CA VAL A 458 3.57 30.02 19.41
C VAL A 458 2.66 28.91 18.88
N LEU A 459 1.49 28.71 19.51
CA LEU A 459 0.52 27.71 19.07
C LEU A 459 -0.08 28.03 17.69
N LEU A 460 -0.04 29.29 17.24
CA LEU A 460 -0.48 29.66 15.88
C LEU A 460 0.44 29.09 14.79
N LEU A 461 1.70 28.82 15.11
CA LEU A 461 2.64 28.21 14.17
C LEU A 461 2.24 26.79 13.76
N ASP A 462 1.32 26.15 14.49
CA ASP A 462 0.76 24.85 14.13
C ASP A 462 0.05 24.89 12.76
N VAL A 463 -0.48 26.05 12.32
CA VAL A 463 -1.07 26.23 10.97
C VAL A 463 -0.10 25.83 9.87
N ILE A 464 1.20 26.10 10.05
CA ILE A 464 2.24 25.84 9.07
C ILE A 464 2.41 24.34 8.81
N PHE A 465 2.32 23.53 9.87
CA PHE A 465 2.55 22.09 9.78
C PHE A 465 1.33 21.31 9.27
N ARG A 466 0.15 21.93 9.28
CA ARG A 466 -1.11 21.30 8.85
C ARG A 466 -1.40 21.52 7.37
N GLU A 467 -0.81 22.55 6.78
CA GLU A 467 -1.06 22.94 5.39
C GLU A 467 0.19 22.69 4.55
N ASP A 468 0.14 21.70 3.66
CA ASP A 468 1.28 21.29 2.83
C ASP A 468 1.82 22.44 1.97
N THR A 469 0.95 23.35 1.52
CA THR A 469 1.37 24.50 0.71
C THR A 469 2.28 25.44 1.50
N LEU A 470 1.95 25.74 2.77
CA LEU A 470 2.78 26.57 3.64
C LEU A 470 4.07 25.86 4.04
N LEU A 471 4.00 24.55 4.31
CA LEU A 471 5.19 23.75 4.61
C LEU A 471 6.18 23.77 3.44
N ASN A 472 5.69 23.69 2.20
CA ASN A 472 6.53 23.78 1.00
C ASN A 472 7.19 25.16 0.84
N VAL A 473 6.50 26.25 1.24
CA VAL A 473 7.11 27.59 1.28
C VAL A 473 8.28 27.62 2.27
N ILE A 474 8.15 27.01 3.45
CA ILE A 474 9.28 26.93 4.39
C ILE A 474 10.40 26.03 3.84
N ARG A 475 10.06 24.91 3.22
CA ARG A 475 11.02 24.00 2.58
C ARG A 475 11.84 24.69 1.49
N SER A 476 11.28 25.68 0.78
CA SER A 476 12.03 26.46 -0.22
C SER A 476 13.22 27.19 0.39
N VAL A 477 13.12 27.64 1.65
CA VAL A 477 14.21 28.32 2.37
C VAL A 477 15.13 27.31 3.06
N THR A 478 14.58 26.24 3.65
CA THR A 478 15.37 25.30 4.45
C THR A 478 16.19 24.31 3.63
N ARG A 479 15.73 23.91 2.42
CA ARG A 479 16.43 22.92 1.56
C ARG A 479 17.82 23.39 1.15
N ASN A 480 17.92 24.61 0.62
CA ASN A 480 19.20 25.24 0.26
C ASN A 480 19.66 26.26 1.32
N GLY A 481 19.29 26.06 2.58
CA GLY A 481 19.59 26.98 3.67
C GLY A 481 21.09 27.25 3.85
N ARG A 482 21.95 26.28 3.54
CA ARG A 482 23.41 26.46 3.53
C ARG A 482 23.86 27.56 2.56
N SER A 483 23.31 27.59 1.36
CA SER A 483 23.64 28.59 0.33
C SER A 483 23.15 29.98 0.73
N ILE A 484 21.95 30.07 1.34
CA ILE A 484 21.40 31.32 1.87
C ILE A 484 22.27 31.86 3.01
N ILE A 485 22.65 31.00 3.97
CA ILE A 485 23.53 31.39 5.08
C ILE A 485 24.90 31.84 4.55
N LEU A 486 25.49 31.11 3.60
CA LEU A 486 26.78 31.50 3.01
C LEU A 486 26.69 32.85 2.28
N THR A 487 25.59 33.12 1.58
CA THR A 487 25.33 34.41 0.94
C THR A 487 25.13 35.52 1.98
N GLY A 488 24.46 35.24 3.09
CA GLY A 488 24.34 36.16 4.22
C GLY A 488 25.69 36.47 4.88
N ILE A 489 26.57 35.48 5.02
CA ILE A 489 27.94 35.67 5.50
C ILE A 489 28.74 36.54 4.50
N LEU A 490 28.60 36.29 3.20
CA LEU A 490 29.20 37.14 2.17
C LEU A 490 28.69 38.59 2.27
N ALA A 491 27.39 38.78 2.47
CA ALA A 491 26.79 40.10 2.70
C ALA A 491 27.42 40.80 3.91
N LEU A 492 27.59 40.08 5.02
CA LEU A 492 28.21 40.60 6.24
C LEU A 492 29.67 40.99 6.02
N ILE A 493 30.44 40.18 5.29
CA ILE A 493 31.85 40.48 4.94
C ILE A 493 31.94 41.73 4.07
N ILE A 494 31.07 41.86 3.06
CA ILE A 494 31.06 43.03 2.18
C ILE A 494 30.67 44.28 2.97
N VAL A 495 29.60 44.22 3.79
CA VAL A 495 29.19 45.33 4.67
C VAL A 495 30.33 45.71 5.62
N TYR A 496 31.03 44.75 6.20
CA TYR A 496 32.19 44.98 7.05
C TYR A 496 33.30 45.78 6.33
N MET A 497 33.61 45.43 5.08
CA MET A 497 34.58 46.16 4.25
C MET A 497 34.13 47.60 3.99
N PHE A 498 32.85 47.81 3.67
CA PHE A 498 32.28 49.16 3.50
C PHE A 498 32.33 49.96 4.81
N SER A 499 32.08 49.33 5.96
CA SER A 499 32.18 49.99 7.27
C SER A 499 33.61 50.39 7.64
N ILE A 500 34.64 49.65 7.24
CA ILE A 500 36.04 50.09 7.42
C ILE A 500 36.31 51.34 6.59
N VAL A 501 35.90 51.36 5.32
CA VAL A 501 36.05 52.53 4.44
C VAL A 501 35.26 53.73 5.01
N GLY A 502 34.04 53.50 5.48
CA GLY A 502 33.21 54.50 6.15
C GLY A 502 33.88 55.06 7.41
N PHE A 503 34.46 54.20 8.25
CA PHE A 503 35.15 54.60 9.47
C PHE A 503 36.44 55.40 9.21
N LEU A 504 37.20 55.04 8.18
CA LEU A 504 38.47 55.72 7.88
C LEU A 504 38.28 57.06 7.16
N PHE A 505 37.32 57.15 6.25
CA PHE A 505 37.19 58.31 5.35
C PHE A 505 35.93 59.16 5.54
N LEU A 506 34.85 58.58 6.10
CA LEU A 506 33.52 59.21 6.18
C LEU A 506 33.00 59.27 7.63
N LYS A 507 33.87 59.12 8.63
CA LYS A 507 33.50 59.05 10.06
C LYS A 507 32.53 60.16 10.49
N ASP A 508 32.83 61.40 10.11
CA ASP A 508 32.04 62.57 10.51
C ASP A 508 30.68 62.69 9.79
N ASP A 509 30.43 61.89 8.75
CA ASP A 509 29.17 61.90 8.00
C ASP A 509 28.11 60.95 8.61
N PHE A 510 28.50 60.07 9.54
CA PHE A 510 27.60 59.16 10.29
C PHE A 510 26.88 59.89 11.42
N LEU A 511 25.95 60.76 11.03
CA LEU A 511 25.07 61.49 11.94
C LEU A 511 23.65 60.92 11.85
N ILE A 512 23.19 60.27 12.91
CA ILE A 512 21.83 59.73 13.01
C ILE A 512 20.97 60.71 13.78
N GLU A 513 19.76 60.96 13.29
CA GLU A 513 18.75 61.73 14.00
C GLU A 513 18.11 60.83 15.07
N THR A 514 18.31 61.20 16.34
CA THR A 514 17.80 60.48 17.52
C THR A 514 16.90 61.39 18.34
N ASP A 515 15.79 60.86 18.84
CA ASP A 515 14.97 61.57 19.82
C ASP A 515 15.68 61.55 21.19
N PRO A 516 15.81 62.70 21.89
CA PRO A 516 16.43 62.72 23.21
C PRO A 516 15.62 61.88 24.20
N PRO A 517 16.25 61.09 25.09
CA PRO A 517 15.53 60.31 26.09
C PRO A 517 14.70 61.23 26.99
N PRO A 518 13.50 60.82 27.45
CA PRO A 518 12.71 61.64 28.35
C PRO A 518 13.51 61.95 29.62
N ALA A 519 13.73 63.24 29.91
CA ALA A 519 14.47 63.67 31.09
C ALA A 519 13.80 63.15 32.37
N LEU A 520 14.56 62.50 33.26
CA LEU A 520 14.04 62.09 34.57
C LEU A 520 13.60 63.33 35.37
N PRO A 521 12.47 63.28 36.10
CA PRO A 521 12.07 64.38 36.97
C PRO A 521 13.11 64.56 38.09
N SER A 522 13.81 65.69 38.07
CA SER A 522 14.73 66.09 39.13
C SER A 522 13.96 66.31 40.43
N ILE A 523 14.17 65.43 41.42
CA ILE A 523 13.70 65.64 42.79
C ILE A 523 14.58 66.72 43.43
N GLY A 524 14.00 67.89 43.69
CA GLY A 524 14.51 68.82 44.71
C GLY A 524 14.58 70.30 44.30
N SER A 525 13.49 71.04 44.51
CA SER A 525 13.47 72.31 45.28
C SER A 525 12.06 72.92 45.27
N PRO A 526 11.44 73.24 46.42
CA PRO A 526 10.18 73.96 46.46
C PRO A 526 10.48 75.46 46.58
N ARG A 527 10.12 76.26 45.56
CA ARG A 527 9.71 77.65 45.80
C ARG A 527 8.93 78.26 44.64
N GLY A 528 7.67 78.53 44.98
CA GLY A 528 6.61 79.31 44.33
C GLY A 528 6.97 80.28 43.21
N GLY A 529 6.07 80.32 42.24
CA GLY A 529 5.94 81.40 41.26
C GLY A 529 5.07 80.98 40.08
N VAL A 530 3.76 81.26 40.19
CA VAL A 530 2.80 81.16 39.07
C VAL A 530 3.26 82.06 37.92
N CYS A 531 3.22 81.56 36.68
CA CYS A 531 2.80 82.29 35.46
C CYS A 531 2.68 81.30 34.29
N ALA A 532 1.50 81.28 33.68
CA ALA A 532 1.19 80.56 32.44
C ALA A 532 1.88 81.19 31.22
N SER A 533 2.25 80.38 30.23
CA SER A 533 1.89 80.58 28.81
C SER A 533 2.64 79.65 27.86
N SER A 534 1.94 79.31 26.78
CA SER A 534 2.42 79.03 25.42
C SER A 534 3.28 77.79 25.17
N GLY A 535 2.66 76.81 24.49
CA GLY A 535 3.02 76.49 23.11
C GLY A 535 4.33 75.75 22.88
N GLY A 536 4.20 74.45 22.55
CA GLY A 536 5.05 73.75 21.59
C GLY A 536 6.56 73.79 21.84
N GLU A 537 7.04 72.88 22.68
CA GLU A 537 8.41 72.38 22.53
C GLU A 537 8.34 71.10 21.69
N GLY A 538 8.48 71.27 20.38
CA GLY A 538 8.93 70.18 19.53
C GLY A 538 10.31 69.79 20.03
N GLY A 539 10.46 68.56 20.51
CA GLY A 539 11.79 68.00 20.78
C GLY A 539 12.58 68.02 19.49
N GLU A 540 13.52 68.95 19.35
CA GLU A 540 14.44 68.96 18.21
C GLU A 540 15.22 67.65 18.22
N SER A 541 15.06 66.85 17.17
CA SER A 541 15.84 65.63 16.94
C SER A 541 17.34 65.94 17.04
N VAL A 542 18.04 65.30 17.97
CA VAL A 542 19.47 65.52 18.20
C VAL A 542 20.25 64.62 17.23
N LYS A 543 21.29 65.17 16.59
CA LYS A 543 22.17 64.39 15.70
C LYS A 543 23.29 63.74 16.50
N GLU A 544 23.25 62.42 16.62
CA GLU A 544 24.26 61.63 17.32
C GLU A 544 25.27 61.02 16.32
N ARG A 545 26.55 60.95 16.73
CA ARG A 545 27.62 60.33 15.94
C ARG A 545 27.61 58.81 16.13
N ALA A 546 27.26 58.05 15.09
CA ALA A 546 27.05 56.62 15.18
C ALA A 546 28.22 55.74 14.67
N CYS A 547 29.37 56.35 14.38
CA CYS A 547 30.56 55.68 13.85
C CYS A 547 31.83 56.08 14.63
N ASP A 548 31.73 56.28 15.96
CA ASP A 548 32.91 56.59 16.79
C ASP A 548 33.83 55.39 17.04
N THR A 549 33.25 54.18 17.05
CA THR A 549 33.98 52.90 17.06
C THR A 549 33.66 52.11 15.80
N LEU A 550 34.60 51.25 15.36
CA LEU A 550 34.39 50.42 14.18
C LEU A 550 33.18 49.48 14.33
N ILE A 551 32.97 48.93 15.53
CA ILE A 551 31.82 48.07 15.83
C ILE A 551 30.51 48.84 15.64
N MET A 552 30.39 50.06 16.19
CA MET A 552 29.21 50.89 15.99
C MET A 552 29.03 51.25 14.51
N CYS A 553 30.12 51.51 13.78
CA CYS A 553 30.03 51.78 12.35
C CYS A 553 29.52 50.57 11.55
N ILE A 554 29.94 49.35 11.91
CA ILE A 554 29.43 48.09 11.31
C ILE A 554 27.95 47.91 11.64
N VAL A 555 27.54 48.04 12.90
CA VAL A 555 26.14 47.89 13.33
C VAL A 555 25.25 48.92 12.63
N THR A 556 25.72 50.17 12.55
CA THR A 556 25.03 51.27 11.86
C THR A 556 24.88 50.98 10.36
N THR A 557 25.97 50.60 9.69
CA THR A 557 25.96 50.26 8.25
C THR A 557 25.10 49.03 7.96
N LEU A 558 25.12 48.01 8.81
CA LEU A 558 24.33 46.80 8.66
C LEU A 558 22.83 47.07 8.85
N ASN A 559 22.46 47.71 9.96
CA ASN A 559 21.06 47.95 10.30
C ASN A 559 20.41 48.98 9.36
N GLN A 560 21.04 50.13 9.17
CA GLN A 560 20.45 51.21 8.38
C GLN A 560 20.81 51.12 6.90
N GLY A 561 21.95 50.51 6.54
CA GLY A 561 22.31 50.33 5.14
C GLY A 561 21.51 49.24 4.44
N LEU A 562 21.20 48.12 5.10
CA LEU A 562 20.42 47.04 4.47
C LEU A 562 18.92 47.26 4.52
N ARG A 563 18.39 47.91 5.56
CA ARG A 563 16.93 48.08 5.74
C ARG A 563 16.35 49.26 4.98
N ASN A 564 17.14 50.30 4.75
CA ASN A 564 16.70 51.46 3.96
C ASN A 564 16.90 51.15 2.47
N GLY A 565 15.82 51.28 1.68
CA GLY A 565 15.79 50.81 0.29
C GLY A 565 16.80 51.46 -0.66
N GLY A 566 17.33 52.65 -0.35
CA GLY A 566 18.39 53.32 -1.13
C GLY A 566 19.82 53.08 -0.62
N GLY A 567 20.00 52.21 0.37
CA GLY A 567 21.30 51.90 0.97
C GLY A 567 21.72 52.87 2.08
N ILE A 568 22.98 52.81 2.50
CA ILE A 568 23.51 53.65 3.60
C ILE A 568 23.56 55.15 3.25
N GLY A 569 23.49 55.49 1.96
CA GLY A 569 23.54 56.86 1.47
C GLY A 569 22.39 57.75 1.95
N ASP A 570 21.23 57.16 2.22
CA ASP A 570 20.03 57.88 2.67
C ASP A 570 20.11 58.35 4.13
N VAL A 571 20.94 57.68 4.93
CA VAL A 571 21.08 57.92 6.38
C VAL A 571 22.20 58.90 6.67
N LEU A 572 23.26 58.86 5.87
CA LEU A 572 24.44 59.69 6.03
C LEU A 572 24.16 61.14 5.61
N ARG A 573 24.90 62.08 6.21
CA ARG A 573 24.75 63.51 5.91
C ARG A 573 24.97 63.80 4.41
N ARG A 574 24.04 64.54 3.80
CA ARG A 574 24.19 65.04 2.43
C ARG A 574 25.31 66.09 2.39
N ARG A 575 26.39 65.82 1.64
CA ARG A 575 27.50 66.77 1.42
C ARG A 575 27.18 67.78 0.32
N SER A 576 27.74 68.99 0.43
CA SER A 576 27.66 70.01 -0.62
C SER A 576 28.60 69.68 -1.80
N SER A 577 28.23 70.07 -3.02
CA SER A 577 29.05 69.86 -4.24
C SER A 577 30.41 70.56 -4.21
N LYS A 578 30.63 71.50 -3.28
CA LYS A 578 31.88 72.24 -3.10
C LYS A 578 32.89 71.54 -2.17
N GLU A 579 32.51 70.46 -1.49
CA GLU A 579 33.40 69.74 -0.58
C GLU A 579 34.35 68.79 -1.34
N LYS A 580 35.63 68.71 -0.91
CA LYS A 580 36.69 67.95 -1.60
C LYS A 580 36.40 66.44 -1.76
N MET A 581 35.56 65.84 -0.91
CA MET A 581 35.21 64.42 -0.93
C MET A 581 33.78 64.13 -1.43
N PHE A 582 33.13 65.09 -2.10
CA PHE A 582 31.79 64.90 -2.66
C PHE A 582 31.72 63.77 -3.68
N ALA A 583 32.67 63.70 -4.63
CA ALA A 583 32.70 62.64 -5.64
C ALA A 583 32.98 61.26 -5.02
N GLY A 584 33.91 61.18 -4.07
CA GLY A 584 34.20 59.93 -3.34
C GLY A 584 33.00 59.42 -2.54
N ARG A 585 32.21 60.33 -1.95
CA ARG A 585 30.95 60.03 -1.25
C ARG A 585 29.92 59.41 -2.20
N VAL A 586 29.70 60.02 -3.36
CA VAL A 586 28.74 59.52 -4.37
C VAL A 586 29.14 58.14 -4.88
N VAL A 587 30.43 57.91 -5.15
CA VAL A 587 30.94 56.59 -5.57
C VAL A 587 30.72 55.55 -4.48
N TYR A 588 30.97 55.89 -3.21
CA TYR A 588 30.73 55.00 -2.08
C TYR A 588 29.25 54.59 -1.98
N ASP A 589 28.32 55.55 -2.08
CA ASP A 589 26.88 55.27 -2.00
C ASP A 589 26.38 54.40 -3.17
N LEU A 590 26.82 54.71 -4.40
CA LEU A 590 26.46 53.92 -5.58
C LEU A 590 27.03 52.50 -5.51
N MET A 591 28.29 52.34 -5.09
CA MET A 591 28.90 51.01 -4.94
C MET A 591 28.20 50.20 -3.86
N PHE A 592 27.85 50.81 -2.73
CA PHE A 592 27.08 50.14 -1.69
C PHE A 592 25.71 49.69 -2.23
N PHE A 593 24.98 50.59 -2.91
CA PHE A 593 23.67 50.28 -3.46
C PHE A 593 23.72 49.15 -4.50
N PHE A 594 24.60 49.24 -5.51
CA PHE A 594 24.68 48.21 -6.55
C PHE A 594 25.18 46.86 -6.02
N ILE A 595 26.25 46.86 -5.21
CA ILE A 595 26.86 45.60 -4.77
C ILE A 595 26.02 44.95 -3.67
N VAL A 596 25.64 45.69 -2.63
CA VAL A 596 24.99 45.10 -1.45
C VAL A 596 23.48 44.93 -1.66
N ILE A 597 22.78 45.94 -2.17
CA ILE A 597 21.33 45.89 -2.33
C ILE A 597 20.96 45.17 -3.63
N ILE A 598 21.47 45.62 -4.78
CA ILE A 598 21.03 45.05 -6.07
C ILE A 598 21.61 43.66 -6.32
N ILE A 599 22.88 43.40 -6.01
CA ILE A 599 23.48 42.09 -6.28
C ILE A 599 23.24 41.13 -5.11
N VAL A 600 23.75 41.43 -3.91
CA VAL A 600 23.77 40.45 -2.81
C VAL A 600 22.37 40.14 -2.27
N LEU A 601 21.52 41.14 -2.01
CA LEU A 601 20.17 40.90 -1.49
C LEU A 601 19.28 40.17 -2.52
N ASN A 602 19.37 40.53 -3.80
CA ASN A 602 18.63 39.82 -4.84
C ASN A 602 19.20 38.43 -5.15
N LEU A 603 20.47 38.15 -4.85
CA LEU A 603 21.02 36.79 -4.94
C LEU A 603 20.32 35.88 -3.91
N ILE A 604 20.07 36.36 -2.69
CA ILE A 604 19.32 35.60 -1.68
C ILE A 604 17.91 35.28 -2.18
N PHE A 605 17.19 36.27 -2.72
CA PHE A 605 15.87 36.03 -3.33
C PHE A 605 15.94 35.10 -4.54
N GLY A 606 16.98 35.22 -5.37
CA GLY A 606 17.21 34.35 -6.52
C GLY A 606 17.34 32.88 -6.13
N VAL A 607 18.14 32.59 -5.09
CA VAL A 607 18.28 31.21 -4.56
C VAL A 607 16.95 30.67 -4.04
N ILE A 608 16.11 31.50 -3.41
CA ILE A 608 14.79 31.09 -2.91
C ILE A 608 13.79 30.84 -4.06
N ILE A 609 13.85 31.62 -5.13
CA ILE A 609 12.98 31.41 -6.30
C ILE A 609 13.37 30.12 -7.04
N ASP A 610 14.67 29.87 -7.18
CA ASP A 610 15.20 28.66 -7.81
C ASP A 610 14.80 27.40 -7.02
N THR A 611 14.94 27.41 -5.70
CA THR A 611 14.50 26.30 -4.85
C THR A 611 12.99 26.06 -4.92
N PHE A 612 12.20 27.12 -5.08
CA PHE A 612 10.75 27.00 -5.23
C PHE A 612 10.38 26.37 -6.58
N ALA A 613 11.09 26.73 -7.65
CA ALA A 613 10.94 26.12 -8.97
C ALA A 613 11.31 24.63 -8.92
N ASP A 614 12.42 24.27 -8.27
CA ASP A 614 12.86 22.88 -8.08
C ASP A 614 11.83 22.04 -7.33
N LEU A 615 11.32 22.53 -6.20
CA LEU A 615 10.30 21.84 -5.41
C LEU A 615 9.01 21.61 -6.20
N ARG A 616 8.62 22.57 -7.05
CA ARG A 616 7.45 22.45 -7.91
C ARG A 616 7.67 21.40 -9.01
N SER A 617 8.82 21.43 -9.69
CA SER A 617 9.17 20.46 -10.72
C SER A 617 9.28 19.05 -10.16
N GLU A 618 9.87 18.89 -8.96
CA GLU A 618 9.96 17.60 -8.28
C GLU A 618 8.56 17.06 -7.92
N LYS A 619 7.68 17.90 -7.37
CA LYS A 619 6.29 17.51 -7.07
C LYS A 619 5.55 17.09 -8.33
N GLN A 620 5.67 17.87 -9.41
CA GLN A 620 5.02 17.57 -10.68
C GLN A 620 5.53 16.24 -11.27
N ASN A 621 6.84 16.00 -11.26
CA ASN A 621 7.43 14.75 -11.73
C ASN A 621 6.96 13.55 -10.89
N LYS A 622 6.89 13.69 -9.55
CA LYS A 622 6.34 12.64 -8.67
C LYS A 622 4.87 12.32 -8.99
N GLU A 623 4.04 13.35 -9.22
CA GLU A 623 2.64 13.15 -9.59
C GLU A 623 2.47 12.51 -10.97
N GLU A 624 3.32 12.86 -11.94
CA GLU A 624 3.34 12.26 -13.27
C GLU A 624 3.70 10.78 -13.22
N VAL A 625 4.78 10.45 -12.50
CA VAL A 625 5.23 9.09 -12.21
C VAL A 625 4.13 8.24 -11.57
N LEU A 626 3.43 8.77 -10.57
CA LEU A 626 2.36 8.03 -9.87
C LEU A 626 1.16 7.73 -10.77
N LYS A 627 0.86 8.62 -11.73
CA LYS A 627 -0.27 8.46 -12.66
C LYS A 627 0.06 7.59 -13.87
N ASN A 628 1.31 7.62 -14.31
CA ASN A 628 1.71 7.04 -15.59
C ASN A 628 2.57 5.79 -15.46
N THR A 629 3.07 5.42 -14.28
CA THR A 629 3.89 4.21 -14.12
C THR A 629 3.27 3.29 -13.07
N CYS A 630 3.23 1.99 -13.34
CA CYS A 630 2.76 0.99 -12.39
C CYS A 630 3.71 0.89 -11.17
N PHE A 631 3.14 0.79 -9.96
CA PHE A 631 3.91 0.77 -8.71
C PHE A 631 4.79 -0.47 -8.55
N ILE A 632 4.31 -1.62 -9.01
CA ILE A 632 4.97 -2.93 -8.83
C ILE A 632 5.96 -3.19 -9.97
N CYS A 633 5.46 -3.37 -11.18
CA CYS A 633 6.29 -3.76 -12.32
C CYS A 633 7.11 -2.63 -12.95
N GLY A 634 6.78 -1.36 -12.67
CA GLY A 634 7.50 -0.21 -13.24
C GLY A 634 7.19 0.08 -14.72
N LEU A 635 6.21 -0.59 -15.32
CA LEU A 635 5.77 -0.33 -16.69
C LEU A 635 4.99 0.98 -16.79
N ASP A 636 5.20 1.70 -17.89
CA ASP A 636 4.46 2.92 -18.19
C ASP A 636 3.08 2.63 -18.79
N ARG A 637 2.16 3.58 -18.59
CA ARG A 637 0.77 3.53 -19.05
C ARG A 637 0.66 3.27 -20.55
N SER A 638 1.61 3.80 -21.32
CA SER A 638 1.68 3.61 -22.77
C SER A 638 1.93 2.15 -23.20
N ALA A 639 2.48 1.30 -22.34
CA ALA A 639 2.71 -0.11 -22.65
C ALA A 639 1.39 -0.91 -22.80
N PHE A 640 0.31 -0.38 -22.24
CA PHE A 640 -1.02 -1.00 -22.26
C PHE A 640 -1.95 -0.40 -23.33
N ASP A 641 -1.46 0.56 -24.12
CA ASP A 641 -2.23 1.12 -25.22
C ASP A 641 -2.48 0.06 -26.31
N ASN A 642 -3.72 -0.04 -26.79
CA ASN A 642 -4.18 -1.06 -27.75
C ASN A 642 -4.05 -2.52 -27.28
N LYS A 643 -3.94 -2.77 -25.97
CA LYS A 643 -3.99 -4.11 -25.37
C LYS A 643 -5.41 -4.44 -24.87
N SER A 644 -5.66 -5.72 -24.60
CA SER A 644 -6.95 -6.21 -24.09
C SER A 644 -7.27 -5.70 -22.68
N VAL A 645 -6.23 -5.43 -21.88
CA VAL A 645 -6.30 -4.96 -20.50
C VAL A 645 -5.86 -3.50 -20.44
N SER A 646 -6.69 -2.65 -19.82
CA SER A 646 -6.35 -1.24 -19.61
C SER A 646 -5.36 -1.05 -18.46
N PHE A 647 -4.59 0.04 -18.47
CA PHE A 647 -3.69 0.38 -17.35
C PHE A 647 -4.43 0.51 -16.01
N ASP A 648 -5.63 1.11 -16.01
CA ASP A 648 -6.42 1.30 -14.79
C ASP A 648 -6.94 -0.03 -14.23
N GLU A 649 -7.23 -1.01 -15.09
CA GLU A 649 -7.57 -2.38 -14.68
C GLU A 649 -6.32 -3.10 -14.17
N HIS A 650 -5.20 -3.02 -14.88
CA HIS A 650 -3.92 -3.60 -14.48
C HIS A 650 -3.51 -3.21 -13.05
N ILE A 651 -3.53 -1.92 -12.69
CA ILE A 651 -3.13 -1.47 -11.34
C ILE A 651 -4.13 -1.82 -10.24
N LYS A 652 -5.41 -2.07 -10.58
CA LYS A 652 -6.47 -2.36 -9.62
C LYS A 652 -6.64 -3.86 -9.36
N SER A 653 -6.56 -4.66 -10.41
CA SER A 653 -6.83 -6.09 -10.36
C SER A 653 -5.55 -6.94 -10.38
N GLN A 654 -4.60 -6.68 -11.29
CA GLN A 654 -3.40 -7.51 -11.46
C GLN A 654 -2.27 -7.10 -10.51
N HIS A 655 -1.81 -5.85 -10.61
CA HIS A 655 -0.64 -5.32 -9.90
C HIS A 655 -1.07 -4.31 -8.82
N ASN A 656 -2.04 -4.71 -8.00
CA ASN A 656 -2.45 -3.93 -6.85
C ASN A 656 -1.46 -4.11 -5.70
N MET A 657 -0.79 -3.03 -5.29
CA MET A 657 0.23 -3.10 -4.23
C MET A 657 -0.29 -3.64 -2.90
N TRP A 658 -1.56 -3.40 -2.58
CA TRP A 658 -2.14 -3.85 -1.33
C TRP A 658 -2.37 -5.36 -1.34
N HIS A 659 -2.65 -5.96 -2.50
CA HIS A 659 -2.74 -7.41 -2.62
C HIS A 659 -1.39 -8.07 -2.31
N TYR A 660 -0.26 -7.50 -2.74
CA TYR A 660 1.06 -8.00 -2.35
C TYR A 660 1.31 -7.91 -0.84
N LEU A 661 0.90 -6.81 -0.19
CA LEU A 661 0.96 -6.69 1.28
C LEU A 661 0.08 -7.76 1.95
N TYR A 662 -1.15 -7.97 1.47
CA TYR A 662 -2.07 -8.96 2.03
C TYR A 662 -1.52 -10.38 1.89
N TYR A 663 -0.83 -10.67 0.79
CA TYR A 663 -0.17 -11.96 0.59
C TYR A 663 1.00 -12.16 1.56
N ILE A 664 1.85 -11.13 1.76
CA ILE A 664 2.93 -11.20 2.75
C ILE A 664 2.36 -11.39 4.16
N VAL A 665 1.25 -10.73 4.50
CA VAL A 665 0.57 -10.88 5.78
C VAL A 665 -0.07 -12.27 5.92
N LEU A 666 -0.63 -12.84 4.84
CA LEU A 666 -1.14 -14.22 4.83
C LEU A 666 -0.04 -15.20 5.23
N LEU A 667 1.14 -15.11 4.60
CA LEU A 667 2.30 -15.96 4.91
C LEU A 667 2.83 -15.82 6.35
N ARG A 668 2.50 -14.72 7.04
CA ARG A 668 2.87 -14.50 8.45
C ARG A 668 1.88 -15.13 9.43
N VAL A 669 0.60 -15.20 9.04
CA VAL A 669 -0.49 -15.66 9.91
C VAL A 669 -0.80 -17.13 9.71
N LYS A 670 -0.67 -17.63 8.48
CA LYS A 670 -0.94 -19.02 8.10
C LYS A 670 0.17 -19.96 8.62
N ASP A 671 -0.22 -21.17 9.00
CA ASP A 671 0.73 -22.19 9.46
C ASP A 671 1.67 -22.62 8.32
N PRO A 672 2.99 -22.70 8.54
CA PRO A 672 3.94 -23.12 7.51
C PRO A 672 3.72 -24.50 6.90
N THR A 673 3.06 -25.42 7.62
CA THR A 673 2.75 -26.77 7.13
C THR A 673 1.63 -26.78 6.09
N GLU A 674 0.77 -25.76 6.08
CA GLU A 674 -0.34 -25.63 5.13
C GLU A 674 0.00 -24.80 3.88
N PHE A 675 1.26 -24.39 3.72
CA PHE A 675 1.65 -23.57 2.59
C PHE A 675 1.47 -24.29 1.26
N THR A 676 0.88 -23.60 0.29
CA THR A 676 0.88 -24.02 -1.12
C THR A 676 2.29 -23.93 -1.71
N GLY A 677 2.52 -24.55 -2.87
CA GLY A 677 3.81 -24.49 -3.56
C GLY A 677 4.33 -23.06 -3.79
N PRO A 678 3.49 -22.14 -4.32
CA PRO A 678 3.82 -20.72 -4.40
C PRO A 678 4.10 -20.07 -3.05
N GLU A 679 3.28 -20.34 -2.03
CA GLU A 679 3.41 -19.75 -0.71
C GLU A 679 4.73 -20.13 -0.03
N SER A 680 5.10 -21.40 -0.10
CA SER A 680 6.37 -21.90 0.44
C SER A 680 7.57 -21.24 -0.25
N TYR A 681 7.52 -21.12 -1.59
CA TYR A 681 8.54 -20.41 -2.36
C TYR A 681 8.66 -18.93 -1.95
N VAL A 682 7.56 -18.18 -1.93
CA VAL A 682 7.59 -16.75 -1.56
C VAL A 682 8.00 -16.56 -0.09
N SER A 683 7.61 -17.47 0.80
CA SER A 683 8.04 -17.47 2.21
C SER A 683 9.56 -17.61 2.32
N HIS A 684 10.16 -18.52 1.55
CA HIS A 684 11.63 -18.66 1.48
C HIS A 684 12.29 -17.39 0.94
N MET A 685 11.80 -16.84 -0.17
CA MET A 685 12.34 -15.60 -0.77
C MET A 685 12.25 -14.40 0.19
N THR A 686 11.14 -14.30 0.94
CA THR A 686 10.91 -13.27 1.96
C THR A 686 11.88 -13.40 3.13
N LYS A 687 12.16 -14.63 3.60
CA LYS A 687 13.16 -14.90 4.65
C LYS A 687 14.57 -14.52 4.22
N ASP A 688 14.91 -14.78 2.96
CA ASP A 688 16.21 -14.43 2.36
C ASP A 688 16.32 -12.95 1.98
N LYS A 689 15.23 -12.18 2.09
CA LYS A 689 15.10 -10.80 1.62
C LYS A 689 15.42 -10.64 0.12
N ASN A 690 15.15 -11.70 -0.66
CA ASN A 690 15.23 -11.64 -2.11
C ASN A 690 13.89 -11.15 -2.69
N LEU A 691 13.94 -10.09 -3.51
CA LEU A 691 12.78 -9.45 -4.14
C LEU A 691 12.56 -9.88 -5.60
N ASP A 692 13.31 -10.86 -6.10
CA ASP A 692 13.23 -11.34 -7.49
C ASP A 692 11.88 -12.01 -7.83
N TRP A 693 11.10 -12.39 -6.81
CA TRP A 693 9.77 -12.96 -7.00
C TRP A 693 8.71 -11.92 -7.42
N PHE A 694 8.99 -10.62 -7.27
CA PHE A 694 8.14 -9.57 -7.80
C PHE A 694 8.32 -9.44 -9.31
N PRO A 695 7.24 -9.20 -10.08
CA PRO A 695 7.36 -8.92 -11.51
C PRO A 695 8.09 -7.59 -11.72
N ARG A 696 9.12 -7.59 -12.57
CA ARG A 696 9.88 -6.38 -12.95
C ARG A 696 9.85 -6.21 -14.47
N MET A 697 9.38 -5.06 -14.93
CA MET A 697 9.27 -4.72 -16.37
C MET A 697 8.50 -5.75 -17.21
N GLN A 698 7.62 -6.54 -16.59
CA GLN A 698 6.83 -7.60 -17.23
C GLN A 698 5.47 -7.76 -16.55
N ALA A 699 4.49 -8.26 -17.31
CA ALA A 699 3.15 -8.60 -16.84
C ALA A 699 2.57 -9.71 -17.73
N MET A 700 1.76 -10.61 -17.17
CA MET A 700 1.16 -11.73 -17.92
C MET A 700 0.31 -11.25 -19.10
N SER A 701 -0.45 -10.17 -18.92
CA SER A 701 -1.32 -9.59 -19.95
C SER A 701 -0.57 -9.08 -21.19
N LEU A 702 0.73 -8.80 -21.07
CA LEU A 702 1.58 -8.37 -22.18
C LEU A 702 2.27 -9.55 -22.88
N ALA A 703 2.52 -10.65 -22.16
CA ALA A 703 3.17 -11.84 -22.71
C ALA A 703 2.29 -12.60 -23.72
N ILE A 704 0.96 -12.52 -23.59
CA ILE A 704 -0.01 -13.21 -24.47
C ILE A 704 0.10 -12.74 -25.94
N ASP A 705 0.64 -11.55 -26.20
CA ASP A 705 0.82 -11.02 -27.57
C ASP A 705 2.11 -11.51 -28.28
N GLU A 706 2.94 -12.33 -27.63
CA GLU A 706 4.02 -13.05 -28.31
C GLU A 706 3.52 -14.21 -29.21
N GLY A 707 2.20 -14.36 -29.39
CA GLY A 707 1.57 -15.30 -30.34
C GLY A 707 2.00 -15.15 -31.80
N GLY A 708 2.73 -14.08 -32.16
CA GLY A 708 3.45 -13.99 -33.43
C GLY A 708 4.51 -15.10 -33.60
N ASN A 709 5.07 -15.61 -32.50
CA ASN A 709 6.02 -16.72 -32.52
C ASN A 709 5.30 -18.07 -32.66
N GLU A 710 4.13 -18.25 -32.04
CA GLU A 710 3.31 -19.46 -32.17
C GLU A 710 2.80 -19.67 -33.61
N GLN A 711 2.43 -18.61 -34.32
CA GLN A 711 2.08 -18.72 -35.75
C GLN A 711 3.27 -19.17 -36.62
N ASN A 712 4.49 -18.72 -36.29
CA ASN A 712 5.70 -19.16 -36.97
C ASN A 712 6.03 -20.62 -36.63
N GLU A 713 5.82 -21.05 -35.39
CA GLU A 713 5.97 -22.45 -34.98
C GLU A 713 4.92 -23.37 -35.59
N MET A 714 3.65 -22.94 -35.65
CA MET A 714 2.58 -23.69 -36.32
C MET A 714 2.87 -23.85 -37.80
N ARG A 715 3.41 -22.80 -38.45
CA ARG A 715 3.87 -22.88 -39.84
C ARG A 715 5.05 -23.86 -40.01
N ASN A 716 6.04 -23.81 -39.11
CA ASN A 716 7.16 -24.75 -39.12
C ASN A 716 6.71 -26.21 -38.88
N LEU A 717 5.72 -26.43 -38.01
CA LEU A 717 5.13 -27.74 -37.76
C LEU A 717 4.35 -28.24 -38.98
N GLN A 718 3.63 -27.34 -39.66
CA GLN A 718 2.92 -27.64 -40.89
C GLN A 718 3.90 -28.06 -42.01
N ASP A 719 5.02 -27.35 -42.15
CA ASP A 719 6.09 -27.69 -43.10
C ASP A 719 6.73 -29.06 -42.76
N LYS A 720 6.96 -29.36 -41.47
CA LYS A 720 7.46 -30.69 -41.02
C LYS A 720 6.45 -31.80 -41.32
N LEU A 721 5.17 -31.56 -41.10
CA LEU A 721 4.10 -32.53 -41.37
C LEU A 721 3.99 -32.82 -42.87
N GLU A 722 4.09 -31.80 -43.71
CA GLU A 722 4.04 -31.94 -45.16
C GLU A 722 5.26 -32.71 -45.69
N ASN A 723 6.45 -32.44 -45.15
CA ASN A 723 7.66 -33.21 -45.44
C ASN A 723 7.55 -34.68 -45.01
N THR A 724 6.99 -34.94 -43.82
CA THR A 724 6.77 -36.30 -43.33
C THR A 724 5.76 -37.04 -44.21
N THR A 725 4.68 -36.36 -44.64
CA THR A 725 3.67 -36.91 -45.54
C THR A 725 4.27 -37.27 -46.91
N LYS A 726 5.13 -36.42 -47.48
CA LYS A 726 5.88 -36.71 -48.71
C LYS A 726 6.81 -37.92 -48.53
N LEU A 727 7.48 -38.03 -47.38
CA LEU A 727 8.35 -39.17 -47.08
C LEU A 727 7.54 -40.49 -47.01
N VAL A 728 6.38 -40.47 -46.35
CA VAL A 728 5.47 -41.62 -46.24
C VAL A 728 4.93 -42.02 -47.61
N GLN A 729 4.54 -41.07 -48.46
CA GLN A 729 4.13 -41.35 -49.83
C GLN A 729 5.27 -41.97 -50.66
N THR A 730 6.49 -41.45 -50.53
CA THR A 730 7.66 -41.98 -51.23
C THR A 730 7.98 -43.41 -50.78
N LEU A 731 7.92 -43.67 -49.47
CA LEU A 731 8.13 -45.01 -48.92
C LEU A 731 7.04 -45.99 -49.37
N SER A 732 5.78 -45.53 -49.42
CA SER A 732 4.66 -46.32 -49.94
C SER A 732 4.86 -46.70 -51.41
N GLN A 733 5.32 -45.75 -52.23
CA GLN A 733 5.65 -45.99 -53.63
C GLN A 733 6.78 -47.03 -53.77
N GLN A 734 7.87 -46.87 -53.01
CA GLN A 734 8.99 -47.82 -53.01
C GLN A 734 8.55 -49.24 -52.59
N LEU A 735 7.67 -49.36 -51.60
CA LEU A 735 7.09 -50.64 -51.18
C LEU A 735 6.23 -51.27 -52.29
N SER A 736 5.46 -50.46 -53.02
CA SER A 736 4.67 -50.92 -54.16
C SER A 736 5.56 -51.41 -55.30
N ASP A 737 6.60 -50.65 -55.65
CA ASP A 737 7.53 -51.00 -56.71
C ASP A 737 8.33 -52.27 -56.36
N LEU A 738 8.76 -52.40 -55.10
CA LEU A 738 9.45 -53.60 -54.60
C LEU A 738 8.53 -54.83 -54.67
N LYS A 739 7.25 -54.67 -54.35
CA LYS A 739 6.25 -55.75 -54.47
C LYS A 739 6.09 -56.17 -55.93
N GLU A 740 6.00 -55.24 -56.88
CA GLU A 740 5.94 -55.57 -58.31
C GLU A 740 7.21 -56.30 -58.77
N GLN A 741 8.40 -55.81 -58.43
CA GLN A 741 9.67 -56.47 -58.76
C GLN A 741 9.75 -57.89 -58.20
N MET A 742 9.31 -58.10 -56.95
CA MET A 742 9.24 -59.43 -56.34
C MET A 742 8.28 -60.36 -57.07
N THR A 743 7.14 -59.84 -57.56
CA THR A 743 6.20 -60.64 -58.37
C THR A 743 6.75 -60.96 -59.75
N GLU A 744 7.45 -60.03 -60.40
CA GLU A 744 8.14 -60.27 -61.67
C GLU A 744 9.27 -61.28 -61.53
N GLN A 745 10.12 -61.16 -60.49
CA GLN A 745 11.15 -62.15 -60.18
C GLN A 745 10.55 -63.54 -59.99
N ARG A 746 9.39 -63.63 -59.31
CA ARG A 746 8.70 -64.92 -59.10
C ARG A 746 8.19 -65.49 -60.42
N LYS A 747 7.65 -64.65 -61.32
CA LYS A 747 7.25 -65.05 -62.69
C LYS A 747 8.46 -65.47 -63.54
N GLN A 748 9.60 -64.77 -63.45
CA GLN A 748 10.83 -65.13 -64.13
C GLN A 748 11.42 -66.45 -63.61
N LYS A 749 11.43 -66.66 -62.29
CA LYS A 749 11.85 -67.96 -61.69
C LYS A 749 10.94 -69.11 -62.12
N GLN A 750 9.62 -68.89 -62.21
CA GLN A 750 8.70 -69.89 -62.76
C GLN A 750 8.95 -70.16 -64.25
N ARG A 751 9.30 -69.13 -65.04
CA ARG A 751 9.69 -69.30 -66.45
C ARG A 751 11.00 -70.06 -66.61
N MET A 752 12.01 -69.78 -65.79
CA MET A 752 13.26 -70.55 -65.78
C MET A 752 13.06 -71.99 -65.30
N GLY A 753 12.17 -72.22 -64.33
CA GLY A 753 11.79 -73.57 -63.90
C GLY A 753 11.07 -74.40 -64.98
N LEU A 754 10.51 -73.75 -66.02
CA LEU A 754 9.88 -74.42 -67.15
C LEU A 754 10.85 -74.77 -68.29
N LEU A 755 12.09 -74.26 -68.29
CA LEU A 755 13.06 -74.38 -69.39
C LEU A 755 14.42 -74.97 -68.92
N GLY A 756 14.39 -76.22 -68.41
CA GLY A 756 15.43 -77.28 -68.51
C GLY A 756 16.58 -77.35 -67.47
N PRO A 757 17.41 -78.44 -67.41
CA PRO A 757 17.30 -79.80 -68.00
C PRO A 757 17.64 -80.98 -67.02
N GLN A 758 17.62 -82.21 -67.57
CA GLN A 758 18.04 -83.50 -66.97
C GLN A 758 19.55 -83.58 -66.63
N HIS A 759 19.85 -84.44 -65.63
CA HIS A 759 21.10 -85.19 -65.39
C HIS A 759 22.38 -84.47 -64.89
N GLY A 760 22.93 -84.99 -63.77
CA GLY A 760 24.32 -85.46 -63.73
C GLY A 760 25.33 -84.71 -62.85
N LEU A 761 25.65 -85.33 -61.72
CA LEU A 761 27.00 -85.57 -61.14
C LEU A 761 27.89 -84.42 -60.59
N ALA A 762 28.49 -84.78 -59.45
CA ALA A 762 29.78 -84.39 -58.87
C ALA A 762 29.83 -83.21 -57.88
N ALA A 763 30.41 -83.55 -56.72
CA ALA A 763 30.72 -82.76 -55.52
C ALA A 763 32.14 -82.11 -55.63
N PRO A 764 32.79 -81.63 -54.54
CA PRO A 764 32.49 -80.55 -53.58
C PRO A 764 33.64 -79.47 -53.57
N PRO A 765 34.09 -78.91 -52.41
CA PRO A 765 34.08 -77.49 -51.94
C PRO A 765 35.41 -76.71 -52.28
N PRO A 766 35.80 -75.47 -51.83
CA PRO A 766 35.59 -74.84 -50.50
C PRO A 766 35.54 -73.28 -50.37
N ASN A 767 35.30 -72.82 -49.13
CA ASN A 767 35.88 -71.67 -48.40
C ASN A 767 36.12 -70.31 -49.10
N ASN A 768 35.54 -69.24 -48.56
CA ASN A 768 36.18 -68.28 -47.64
C ASN A 768 35.46 -66.91 -47.57
N PHE A 769 35.38 -66.35 -46.34
CA PHE A 769 35.62 -64.95 -45.89
C PHE A 769 35.17 -63.76 -46.77
N LYS A 770 34.75 -62.58 -46.30
CA LYS A 770 34.69 -61.87 -45.00
C LYS A 770 33.94 -60.54 -45.28
N LEU A 771 33.35 -59.97 -44.22
CA LEU A 771 32.93 -58.56 -44.03
C LEU A 771 31.82 -58.00 -44.94
#